data_AF-K1XFX3-F1
#
_entry.id   AF-K1XFX3-F1
#
_cell.length_a   1.000
_cell.length_b   1.000
_cell.length_c   1.000
_cell.angle_alpha   90.00
_cell.angle_beta   90.00
_cell.angle_gamma   90.00
#
_symmetry.space_group_name_H-M   'P 1'
#
loop_
_entity.id
_entity.type
_entity.pdbx_description
1 polymer ?
#
loop_
_entity_poly.entity_id
_entity_poly.type
_entity_poly.pdbx_seq_one_letter_code
_entity_poly.pdbx_strand_id
1 'polypeptide(L)'
;MSPLRRISANTAALIFMFLFLGYWFRASNRFPQIDAASLALHWNSSQTVHRLQSFAADLAPECDVVVESIITTRTETQYITATATATETATCPRVVVEAATRLPVVEVPPIHIPSSKGGTVAAKEPTAEQETVARLRGRGIVIIFKTGAQEVSHLSIQVGTTLRYLDPADILFFSDLQGSIGPFLIHDALRNVDQTLKESDADFQIYRDIRRYQRTGQDIEELKEERSKGDGRAGWRLDKYKFLHMVEETFEMRPNAKWYVFIETDSYVVWSNLAEWLGRLDSTKPMYLGAPVYIEGTAFGHGGSGYVLSNAAMNKLLGSDQPQELAAKWDKKMKDVCCGDLALAVALKEKGINVSGAHPLTNGDKPATMSFGPNQLWCAPVVTMHHVLPHEISAIWRYERKREILDINSNGTTFADLYFHFVEPLFVETRDNWDNMSQGKTFSEKQTEEIEAKILELQRKFDEEDRKIDEARKNEEDKKLWEEKKLEEAKKLDEARRKMEESKNELLDGEIAASTAASKETEKKQKALEEDAAEREREGGDTDPSKDSKDVKQPAEDGETLGSEKGGKDDRTSDVDVIDDKKDDKKDDKKEGEKDEKKDESKDGEKDEYKDDKEDEKKEETEPDTKEEEKKPDLKLETREVSQKPAPAPAPGKVSHAKRREITDDRPDVEKEAHLSFENCEKACEAYDRCFQYVYYEKVCTLGESFRLGKYVKPDREDRIVSQSGWKLSRIRKW
;
A
#
# COMPACT_ATOMS: atom_id res chain seq x y z
N MET A 1 -63.95 28.57 2.95
CA MET A 1 -63.87 27.73 1.72
C MET A 1 -62.90 26.58 1.99
N SER A 2 -63.07 25.40 1.37
CA SER A 2 -62.25 24.21 1.68
C SER A 2 -61.27 23.82 0.56
N PRO A 3 -60.08 23.29 0.89
CA PRO A 3 -59.20 22.58 -0.04
C PRO A 3 -59.35 21.05 0.05
N LEU A 4 -60.58 20.52 -0.07
CA LEU A 4 -60.85 19.07 -0.11
C LEU A 4 -61.42 18.63 -1.48
N ARG A 5 -60.52 18.59 -2.47
CA ARG A 5 -60.61 17.94 -3.80
C ARG A 5 -59.19 18.06 -4.41
N ARG A 6 -58.59 17.05 -5.04
CA ARG A 6 -59.14 15.82 -5.63
C ARG A 6 -58.35 14.58 -5.16
N ILE A 7 -58.97 13.74 -4.33
CA ILE A 7 -58.63 12.31 -4.28
C ILE A 7 -59.49 11.64 -5.36
N SER A 8 -58.94 10.72 -6.16
CA SER A 8 -59.71 10.06 -7.22
C SER A 8 -60.68 9.05 -6.60
N ALA A 9 -61.78 8.70 -7.30
CA ALA A 9 -62.72 7.71 -6.78
C ALA A 9 -62.03 6.39 -6.42
N ASN A 10 -61.01 5.99 -7.21
CA ASN A 10 -60.23 4.79 -7.00
C ASN A 10 -59.32 4.89 -5.77
N THR A 11 -58.68 6.04 -5.50
CA THR A 11 -57.86 6.20 -4.27
C THR A 11 -58.73 6.37 -3.02
N ALA A 12 -59.90 7.00 -3.12
CA ALA A 12 -60.86 7.02 -2.02
C ALA A 12 -61.38 5.61 -1.71
N ALA A 13 -61.70 4.81 -2.74
CA ALA A 13 -62.11 3.42 -2.59
C ALA A 13 -61.00 2.52 -2.03
N LEU A 14 -59.74 2.71 -2.45
CA LEU A 14 -58.59 1.99 -1.88
C LEU A 14 -58.35 2.36 -0.41
N ILE A 15 -58.40 3.64 -0.04
CA ILE A 15 -58.29 4.06 1.37
C ILE A 15 -59.42 3.46 2.20
N PHE A 16 -60.66 3.46 1.70
CA PHE A 16 -61.77 2.76 2.35
C PHE A 16 -61.54 1.25 2.44
N MET A 17 -61.03 0.60 1.39
CA MET A 17 -60.74 -0.83 1.40
C MET A 17 -59.64 -1.17 2.41
N PHE A 18 -58.56 -0.39 2.50
CA PHE A 18 -57.49 -0.60 3.50
C PHE A 18 -57.95 -0.31 4.92
N LEU A 19 -58.78 0.71 5.15
CA LEU A 19 -59.37 0.96 6.47
C LEU A 19 -60.39 -0.11 6.85
N PHE A 20 -61.19 -0.60 5.91
CA PHE A 20 -62.17 -1.66 6.16
C PHE A 20 -61.48 -3.01 6.36
N LEU A 21 -60.46 -3.35 5.56
CA LEU A 21 -59.59 -4.51 5.78
C LEU A 21 -58.87 -4.38 7.13
N GLY A 22 -58.27 -3.24 7.45
CA GLY A 22 -57.60 -3.01 8.73
C GLY A 22 -58.55 -3.16 9.93
N TYR A 23 -59.78 -2.64 9.82
CA TYR A 23 -60.81 -2.80 10.84
C TYR A 23 -61.30 -4.25 10.94
N TRP A 24 -61.54 -4.93 9.81
CA TRP A 24 -62.02 -6.31 9.78
C TRP A 24 -60.95 -7.31 10.23
N PHE A 25 -59.68 -7.12 9.86
CA PHE A 25 -58.57 -7.93 10.36
C PHE A 25 -58.38 -7.73 11.87
N ARG A 26 -58.53 -6.49 12.38
CA ARG A 26 -58.43 -6.16 13.80
C ARG A 26 -59.65 -6.57 14.63
N ALA A 27 -60.80 -6.78 14.00
CA ALA A 27 -62.02 -7.30 14.62
C ALA A 27 -62.10 -8.84 14.58
N SER A 28 -61.69 -9.46 13.47
CA SER A 28 -61.75 -10.91 13.25
C SER A 28 -60.55 -11.65 13.84
N ASN A 29 -59.35 -11.06 13.83
CA ASN A 29 -58.17 -11.63 14.51
C ASN A 29 -58.02 -11.09 15.93
N ARG A 30 -58.92 -11.54 16.83
CA ARG A 30 -58.45 -11.85 18.18
C ARG A 30 -57.49 -13.03 18.05
N PHE A 31 -56.18 -12.75 17.98
CA PHE A 31 -55.17 -13.79 18.08
C PHE A 31 -55.49 -14.64 19.32
N PRO A 32 -55.65 -15.98 19.20
CA PRO A 32 -55.63 -16.81 20.39
C PRO A 32 -54.27 -16.61 21.06
N GLN A 33 -54.27 -16.51 22.39
CA GLN A 33 -53.03 -16.65 23.15
C GLN A 33 -52.42 -17.99 22.76
N ILE A 34 -51.29 -17.97 22.06
CA ILE A 34 -50.59 -19.20 21.65
C ILE A 34 -49.93 -19.74 22.91
N ASP A 35 -50.70 -20.54 23.65
CA ASP A 35 -50.19 -21.37 24.73
C ASP A 35 -49.01 -22.21 24.21
N ALA A 36 -47.87 -22.08 24.89
CA ALA A 36 -46.64 -22.77 24.54
C ALA A 36 -46.81 -24.30 24.60
N ALA A 37 -47.67 -24.82 25.47
CA ALA A 37 -47.95 -26.26 25.52
C ALA A 37 -48.74 -26.73 24.28
N SER A 38 -49.72 -25.95 23.81
CA SER A 38 -50.45 -26.19 22.57
C SER A 38 -49.56 -26.12 21.34
N LEU A 39 -48.61 -25.17 21.29
CA LEU A 39 -47.63 -25.09 20.20
C LEU A 39 -46.67 -26.28 20.21
N ALA A 40 -46.17 -26.68 21.39
CA ALA A 40 -45.32 -27.85 21.54
C ALA A 40 -46.04 -29.17 21.17
N LEU A 41 -47.31 -29.32 21.54
CA LEU A 41 -48.16 -30.44 21.12
C LEU A 41 -48.29 -30.50 19.59
N HIS A 42 -48.50 -29.36 18.93
CA HIS A 42 -48.58 -29.33 17.47
C HIS A 42 -47.23 -29.69 16.82
N TRP A 43 -46.12 -29.18 17.35
CA TRP A 43 -44.77 -29.46 16.87
C TRP A 43 -44.41 -30.95 16.98
N ASN A 44 -44.70 -31.60 18.12
CA ASN A 44 -44.51 -33.04 18.30
C ASN A 44 -45.50 -33.91 17.49
N SER A 45 -46.63 -33.36 17.03
CA SER A 45 -47.58 -34.11 16.18
C SER A 45 -47.19 -34.16 14.68
N SER A 46 -46.15 -33.42 14.28
CA SER A 46 -45.77 -33.26 12.87
C SER A 46 -44.92 -34.43 12.35
N GLN A 47 -45.39 -35.11 11.31
CA GLN A 47 -44.61 -36.15 10.62
C GLN A 47 -43.25 -35.64 10.10
N THR A 48 -43.14 -34.35 9.77
CA THR A 48 -41.88 -33.72 9.32
C THR A 48 -40.85 -33.67 10.46
N VAL A 49 -41.30 -33.43 11.70
CA VAL A 49 -40.43 -33.41 12.88
C VAL A 49 -39.98 -34.82 13.24
N HIS A 50 -40.89 -35.80 13.19
CA HIS A 50 -40.52 -37.21 13.38
C HIS A 50 -39.52 -37.72 12.32
N ARG A 51 -39.61 -37.28 11.06
CA ARG A 51 -38.61 -37.62 10.02
C ARG A 51 -37.25 -36.95 10.25
N LEU A 52 -37.21 -35.72 10.77
CA LEU A 52 -35.96 -35.07 11.15
C LEU A 52 -35.33 -35.74 12.38
N GLN A 53 -36.15 -36.21 13.33
CA GLN A 53 -35.69 -36.97 14.49
C GLN A 53 -35.19 -38.38 14.11
N SER A 54 -35.85 -39.09 13.18
CA SER A 54 -35.34 -40.39 12.70
C SER A 54 -34.04 -40.23 11.93
N PHE A 55 -33.94 -39.24 11.04
CA PHE A 55 -32.70 -38.95 10.30
C PHE A 55 -31.54 -38.52 11.23
N ALA A 56 -31.84 -37.88 12.36
CA ALA A 56 -30.84 -37.59 13.40
C ALA A 56 -30.44 -38.83 14.23
N ALA A 57 -31.33 -39.82 14.38
CA ALA A 57 -31.04 -41.08 15.05
C ALA A 57 -30.19 -42.02 14.17
N ASP A 58 -30.46 -42.06 12.85
CA ASP A 58 -29.70 -42.84 11.86
C ASP A 58 -28.22 -42.40 11.71
N LEU A 59 -27.81 -41.30 12.36
CA LEU A 59 -26.47 -40.71 12.30
C LEU A 59 -25.64 -40.89 13.59
N ALA A 60 -26.14 -41.63 14.59
CA ALA A 60 -25.44 -41.87 15.86
C ALA A 60 -24.99 -43.34 16.00
N PRO A 61 -23.69 -43.64 16.17
CA PRO A 61 -23.22 -45.00 16.45
C PRO A 61 -23.60 -45.44 17.88
N GLU A 62 -23.91 -46.73 18.03
CA GLU A 62 -24.52 -47.32 19.22
C GLU A 62 -23.62 -47.31 20.48
N CYS A 63 -24.21 -46.98 21.62
CA CYS A 63 -23.69 -47.25 22.97
C CYS A 63 -24.86 -47.33 23.98
N ASP A 64 -24.93 -48.40 24.77
CA ASP A 64 -26.13 -48.75 25.54
C ASP A 64 -26.33 -47.99 26.88
N VAL A 65 -27.56 -47.50 27.04
CA VAL A 65 -28.41 -47.37 28.24
C VAL A 65 -27.80 -47.61 29.64
N VAL A 66 -27.89 -46.60 30.54
CA VAL A 66 -28.26 -46.78 31.96
C VAL A 66 -29.09 -45.59 32.50
N VAL A 67 -30.39 -45.85 32.73
CA VAL A 67 -31.33 -45.26 33.73
C VAL A 67 -31.72 -43.77 33.67
N GLU A 68 -33.04 -43.56 33.89
CA GLU A 68 -33.75 -42.27 33.92
C GLU A 68 -33.71 -41.57 35.29
N SER A 69 -33.84 -40.24 35.30
CA SER A 69 -34.93 -39.57 36.04
C SER A 69 -35.14 -38.13 35.56
N ILE A 70 -36.35 -37.82 35.08
CA ILE A 70 -36.74 -36.45 34.69
C ILE A 70 -37.61 -35.87 35.81
N ILE A 71 -37.16 -34.78 36.44
CA ILE A 71 -37.94 -34.02 37.41
C ILE A 71 -38.49 -32.76 36.71
N THR A 72 -39.76 -32.81 36.30
CA THR A 72 -40.44 -31.70 35.63
C THR A 72 -41.13 -30.78 36.64
N THR A 73 -40.45 -29.72 37.08
CA THR A 73 -41.04 -28.69 37.94
C THR A 73 -41.90 -27.71 37.12
N ARG A 74 -43.23 -27.79 37.27
CA ARG A 74 -44.19 -26.86 36.63
C ARG A 74 -44.46 -25.66 37.53
N THR A 75 -44.04 -24.47 37.10
CA THR A 75 -44.36 -23.20 37.77
C THR A 75 -45.62 -22.60 37.15
N GLU A 76 -46.68 -22.40 37.94
CA GLU A 76 -47.87 -21.66 37.49
C GLU A 76 -47.85 -20.22 38.01
N THR A 77 -47.84 -19.25 37.09
CA THR A 77 -47.88 -17.82 37.41
C THR A 77 -49.32 -17.32 37.44
N GLN A 78 -49.83 -16.92 38.61
CA GLN A 78 -51.10 -16.22 38.71
C GLN A 78 -50.92 -14.72 38.46
N TYR A 79 -51.66 -14.18 37.50
CA TYR A 79 -51.78 -12.74 37.26
C TYR A 79 -53.06 -12.20 37.89
N ILE A 80 -52.95 -11.14 38.70
CA ILE A 80 -54.09 -10.30 39.09
C ILE A 80 -53.70 -8.83 38.90
N THR A 81 -54.47 -8.10 38.11
CA THR A 81 -54.31 -6.66 37.87
C THR A 81 -55.44 -5.87 38.52
N ALA A 82 -55.11 -4.98 39.46
CA ALA A 82 -56.02 -3.95 39.95
C ALA A 82 -55.20 -2.75 40.46
N THR A 83 -55.39 -1.58 39.85
CA THR A 83 -54.74 -0.34 40.29
C THR A 83 -55.72 0.47 41.14
N ALA A 84 -55.38 0.73 42.40
CA ALA A 84 -56.10 1.65 43.27
C ALA A 84 -55.11 2.46 44.11
N THR A 85 -55.10 3.78 43.91
CA THR A 85 -54.18 4.68 44.63
C THR A 85 -54.85 5.19 45.90
N ALA A 86 -54.26 4.88 47.06
CA ALA A 86 -54.63 5.47 48.34
C ALA A 86 -53.36 5.69 49.17
N THR A 87 -53.25 6.86 49.80
CA THR A 87 -52.08 7.25 50.61
C THR A 87 -52.54 7.47 52.05
N GLU A 88 -52.22 6.54 52.94
CA GLU A 88 -52.36 6.73 54.39
C GLU A 88 -51.06 6.36 55.11
N THR A 89 -50.59 7.25 55.98
CA THR A 89 -49.42 7.05 56.84
C THR A 89 -49.86 6.73 58.26
N ALA A 90 -49.67 5.49 58.72
CA ALA A 90 -49.81 5.12 60.12
C ALA A 90 -48.76 4.08 60.52
N THR A 91 -47.96 4.41 61.54
CA THR A 91 -47.04 3.45 62.19
C THR A 91 -47.77 2.69 63.30
N CYS A 92 -47.42 1.42 63.51
CA CYS A 92 -47.80 0.70 64.73
C CYS A 92 -46.74 -0.34 65.14
N PRO A 93 -46.63 -0.68 66.44
CA PRO A 93 -45.49 -1.41 66.99
C PRO A 93 -45.67 -2.94 67.07
N ARG A 94 -44.54 -3.59 67.35
CA ARG A 94 -44.34 -5.03 67.60
C ARG A 94 -45.19 -5.59 68.75
N VAL A 95 -45.91 -6.68 68.49
CA VAL A 95 -46.43 -7.62 69.51
C VAL A 95 -46.12 -9.05 69.08
N VAL A 96 -45.75 -9.92 70.03
CA VAL A 96 -45.49 -11.36 69.81
C VAL A 96 -46.24 -12.14 70.89
N VAL A 97 -47.12 -13.06 70.50
CA VAL A 97 -47.57 -14.22 71.31
C VAL A 97 -47.85 -15.38 70.34
N GLU A 98 -47.57 -16.62 70.77
CA GLU A 98 -47.71 -17.84 69.96
C GLU A 98 -48.99 -18.63 70.29
N ALA A 99 -49.42 -19.46 69.32
CA ALA A 99 -50.22 -20.69 69.47
C ALA A 99 -51.67 -20.58 70.07
N ALA A 100 -52.62 -21.47 69.77
CA ALA A 100 -52.51 -22.79 69.16
C ALA A 100 -53.82 -23.28 68.48
N THR A 101 -53.68 -24.22 67.52
CA THR A 101 -54.64 -25.31 67.17
C THR A 101 -56.05 -25.00 66.61
N ARG A 102 -56.68 -25.82 65.75
CA ARG A 102 -56.25 -26.84 64.74
C ARG A 102 -57.51 -27.31 63.98
N LEU A 103 -57.37 -27.74 62.71
CA LEU A 103 -58.05 -28.89 62.08
C LEU A 103 -57.66 -28.98 60.58
N PRO A 104 -57.79 -30.17 59.96
CA PRO A 104 -56.88 -31.30 60.05
C PRO A 104 -55.78 -31.27 58.97
N VAL A 105 -54.69 -32.02 59.18
CA VAL A 105 -53.63 -32.23 58.17
C VAL A 105 -53.68 -33.69 57.71
N VAL A 106 -53.57 -33.92 56.40
CA VAL A 106 -53.35 -35.25 55.82
C VAL A 106 -51.87 -35.58 55.90
N GLU A 107 -51.52 -36.73 56.47
CA GLU A 107 -50.12 -37.13 56.65
C GLU A 107 -49.49 -37.53 55.31
N VAL A 108 -48.50 -36.74 54.88
CA VAL A 108 -47.49 -37.17 53.90
C VAL A 108 -46.32 -37.73 54.72
N PRO A 109 -45.77 -38.93 54.41
CA PRO A 109 -44.67 -39.50 55.18
C PRO A 109 -43.45 -38.56 55.16
N PRO A 110 -42.73 -38.42 56.28
CA PRO A 110 -41.62 -37.49 56.37
C PRO A 110 -40.49 -37.92 55.42
N ILE A 111 -40.22 -37.08 54.42
CA ILE A 111 -38.98 -37.17 53.66
C ILE A 111 -37.84 -36.99 54.68
N HIS A 112 -36.99 -38.01 54.81
CA HIS A 112 -35.75 -37.91 55.58
C HIS A 112 -34.80 -36.97 54.83
N ILE A 113 -34.96 -35.66 55.03
CA ILE A 113 -33.92 -34.67 54.72
C ILE A 113 -32.72 -35.08 55.58
N PRO A 114 -31.56 -35.45 54.99
CA PRO A 114 -30.39 -35.75 55.77
C PRO A 114 -29.96 -34.50 56.53
N SER A 115 -29.90 -34.57 57.86
CA SER A 115 -29.37 -33.48 58.67
C SER A 115 -27.87 -33.36 58.40
N SER A 116 -27.50 -32.49 57.47
CA SER A 116 -26.12 -32.22 57.03
C SER A 116 -25.34 -31.45 58.09
N LYS A 117 -25.10 -32.10 59.23
CA LYS A 117 -24.22 -31.64 60.31
C LYS A 117 -22.86 -31.23 59.73
N GLY A 118 -22.55 -29.94 59.77
CA GLY A 118 -21.18 -29.43 59.56
C GLY A 118 -20.57 -29.73 58.19
N GLY A 119 -21.36 -30.03 57.16
CA GLY A 119 -20.86 -30.16 55.80
C GLY A 119 -20.45 -28.78 55.26
N THR A 120 -19.15 -28.49 55.21
CA THR A 120 -18.63 -27.38 54.41
C THR A 120 -19.06 -27.60 52.97
N VAL A 121 -19.90 -26.71 52.44
CA VAL A 121 -20.14 -26.68 50.98
C VAL A 121 -18.80 -26.36 50.35
N ALA A 122 -18.18 -27.37 49.72
CA ALA A 122 -16.92 -27.18 49.01
C ALA A 122 -17.14 -26.07 47.98
N ALA A 123 -16.33 -25.02 48.06
CA ALA A 123 -16.41 -23.94 47.09
C ALA A 123 -16.19 -24.56 45.70
N LYS A 124 -17.16 -24.39 44.80
CA LYS A 124 -17.06 -24.92 43.45
C LYS A 124 -15.78 -24.38 42.82
N GLU A 125 -14.92 -25.26 42.32
CA GLU A 125 -13.65 -24.89 41.72
C GLU A 125 -13.87 -23.85 40.60
N PRO A 126 -13.01 -22.83 40.50
CA PRO A 126 -13.16 -21.78 39.51
C PRO A 126 -13.05 -22.38 38.10
N THR A 127 -13.80 -21.85 37.14
CA THR A 127 -13.54 -22.19 35.74
C THR A 127 -12.21 -21.59 35.30
N ALA A 128 -11.54 -22.20 34.32
CA ALA A 128 -10.31 -21.64 33.71
C ALA A 128 -10.51 -20.20 33.16
N GLU A 129 -11.76 -19.85 32.83
CA GLU A 129 -12.22 -18.50 32.47
C GLU A 129 -12.13 -17.52 33.67
N GLN A 130 -12.62 -17.94 34.85
CA GLN A 130 -12.50 -17.20 36.11
C GLN A 130 -11.05 -17.12 36.61
N GLU A 131 -10.28 -18.20 36.48
CA GLU A 131 -8.84 -18.17 36.79
C GLU A 131 -8.07 -17.21 35.90
N THR A 132 -8.44 -17.13 34.61
CA THR A 132 -7.81 -16.20 33.67
C THR A 132 -8.10 -14.75 34.05
N VAL A 133 -9.33 -14.43 34.47
CA VAL A 133 -9.65 -13.13 35.06
C VAL A 133 -8.88 -12.88 36.37
N ALA A 134 -8.73 -13.89 37.24
CA ALA A 134 -7.89 -13.76 38.44
C ALA A 134 -6.41 -13.50 38.10
N ARG A 135 -5.87 -14.13 37.03
CA ARG A 135 -4.52 -13.87 36.50
C ARG A 135 -4.38 -12.44 35.94
N LEU A 136 -5.38 -11.93 35.21
CA LEU A 136 -5.40 -10.55 34.72
C LEU A 136 -5.38 -9.53 35.88
N ARG A 137 -6.24 -9.73 36.88
CA ARG A 137 -6.31 -8.91 38.11
C ARG A 137 -5.00 -8.94 38.91
N GLY A 138 -4.44 -10.12 39.14
CA GLY A 138 -3.15 -10.27 39.85
C GLY A 138 -1.97 -9.60 39.14
N ARG A 139 -2.05 -9.46 37.81
CA ARG A 139 -1.09 -8.73 36.98
C ARG A 139 -1.37 -7.22 36.88
N GLY A 140 -2.45 -6.73 37.50
CA GLY A 140 -2.82 -5.31 37.53
C GLY A 140 -3.21 -4.75 36.16
N ILE A 141 -3.80 -5.59 35.31
CA ILE A 141 -4.26 -5.22 33.97
C ILE A 141 -5.65 -4.60 34.07
N VAL A 142 -5.82 -3.40 33.50
CA VAL A 142 -7.12 -2.80 33.17
C VAL A 142 -7.33 -2.88 31.66
N ILE A 143 -8.55 -3.21 31.26
CA ILE A 143 -8.98 -3.37 29.87
C ILE A 143 -9.83 -2.15 29.48
N ILE A 144 -9.59 -1.61 28.29
CA ILE A 144 -10.29 -0.43 27.76
C ILE A 144 -10.82 -0.76 26.37
N PHE A 145 -12.14 -0.76 26.19
CA PHE A 145 -12.78 -0.96 24.90
C PHE A 145 -13.19 0.36 24.26
N LYS A 146 -12.78 0.60 23.02
CA LYS A 146 -13.28 1.66 22.13
C LYS A 146 -14.40 1.13 21.25
N THR A 147 -15.42 1.94 21.00
CA THR A 147 -16.48 1.67 20.01
C THR A 147 -17.05 2.96 19.41
N GLY A 148 -17.91 2.85 18.40
CA GLY A 148 -18.84 3.89 17.98
C GLY A 148 -20.25 3.56 18.47
N ALA A 149 -21.14 4.55 18.60
CA ALA A 149 -22.48 4.35 19.13
C ALA A 149 -23.31 3.36 18.28
N GLN A 150 -23.09 3.35 16.96
CA GLN A 150 -23.72 2.40 16.02
C GLN A 150 -23.23 0.94 16.20
N GLU A 151 -22.10 0.74 16.88
CA GLU A 151 -21.43 -0.56 17.04
C GLU A 151 -21.57 -1.11 18.48
N VAL A 152 -22.28 -0.39 19.38
CA VAL A 152 -22.49 -0.79 20.79
C VAL A 152 -23.22 -2.14 20.91
N SER A 153 -24.06 -2.52 19.94
CA SER A 153 -24.69 -3.84 19.92
C SER A 153 -23.69 -4.98 19.69
N HIS A 154 -22.59 -4.75 18.96
CA HIS A 154 -21.51 -5.72 18.80
C HIS A 154 -20.72 -5.95 20.10
N LEU A 155 -20.73 -5.00 21.04
CA LEU A 155 -20.15 -5.21 22.37
C LEU A 155 -20.91 -6.29 23.18
N SER A 156 -22.14 -6.63 22.81
CA SER A 156 -22.93 -7.66 23.51
C SER A 156 -22.31 -9.07 23.45
N ILE A 157 -21.68 -9.46 22.33
CA ILE A 157 -21.00 -10.75 22.26
C ILE A 157 -19.74 -10.77 23.14
N GLN A 158 -18.99 -9.67 23.17
CA GLN A 158 -17.81 -9.53 24.04
C GLN A 158 -18.22 -9.73 25.51
N VAL A 159 -19.25 -9.02 25.97
CA VAL A 159 -19.83 -9.15 27.32
C VAL A 159 -20.38 -10.57 27.59
N GLY A 160 -20.87 -11.27 26.56
CA GLY A 160 -21.35 -12.66 26.67
C GLY A 160 -20.25 -13.74 26.81
N THR A 161 -18.99 -13.40 26.49
CA THR A 161 -17.82 -14.30 26.60
C THR A 161 -17.08 -14.09 27.93
N THR A 162 -15.74 -14.20 27.95
CA THR A 162 -14.89 -14.09 29.15
C THR A 162 -15.13 -12.79 29.96
N LEU A 163 -15.53 -11.69 29.31
CA LEU A 163 -15.76 -10.41 29.99
C LEU A 163 -16.87 -10.47 31.05
N ARG A 164 -17.79 -11.45 31.00
CA ARG A 164 -18.85 -11.68 32.00
C ARG A 164 -18.34 -11.90 33.44
N TYR A 165 -17.05 -12.16 33.61
CA TYR A 165 -16.39 -12.37 34.90
C TYR A 165 -15.57 -11.17 35.38
N LEU A 166 -15.45 -10.10 34.59
CA LEU A 166 -14.79 -8.85 34.98
C LEU A 166 -15.75 -7.97 35.77
N ASP A 167 -15.20 -7.20 36.70
CA ASP A 167 -15.94 -6.20 37.47
C ASP A 167 -15.66 -4.81 36.86
N PRO A 168 -16.53 -3.80 37.06
CA PRO A 168 -16.29 -2.43 36.59
C PRO A 168 -14.98 -1.78 37.08
N ALA A 169 -14.28 -2.38 38.05
CA ALA A 169 -12.93 -1.98 38.43
C ALA A 169 -11.87 -2.34 37.37
N ASP A 170 -12.04 -3.49 36.69
CA ASP A 170 -11.05 -4.06 35.76
C ASP A 170 -11.22 -3.56 34.32
N ILE A 171 -12.41 -3.09 33.96
CA ILE A 171 -12.78 -2.78 32.58
C ILE A 171 -13.51 -1.43 32.44
N LEU A 172 -13.19 -0.72 31.36
CA LEU A 172 -13.79 0.55 30.94
C LEU A 172 -14.28 0.44 29.49
N PHE A 173 -15.40 1.10 29.18
CA PHE A 173 -15.96 1.18 27.83
C PHE A 173 -16.12 2.63 27.42
N PHE A 174 -15.73 2.97 26.19
CA PHE A 174 -15.75 4.31 25.65
C PHE A 174 -16.38 4.34 24.26
N SER A 175 -17.21 5.36 24.01
CA SER A 175 -17.91 5.60 22.75
C SER A 175 -17.99 7.10 22.45
N ASP A 176 -18.50 7.46 21.29
CA ASP A 176 -19.00 8.80 20.95
C ASP A 176 -20.41 9.08 21.51
N LEU A 177 -20.90 8.26 22.45
CA LEU A 177 -22.16 8.46 23.17
C LEU A 177 -22.12 7.88 24.59
N GLN A 178 -22.64 8.64 25.55
CA GLN A 178 -22.83 8.16 26.92
C GLN A 178 -23.97 7.13 26.97
N GLY A 179 -23.70 5.94 27.54
CA GLY A 179 -24.67 4.85 27.65
C GLY A 179 -24.28 3.82 28.70
N SER A 180 -24.83 2.61 28.58
CA SER A 180 -24.49 1.45 29.42
C SER A 180 -24.76 0.13 28.68
N ILE A 181 -24.08 -0.94 29.10
CA ILE A 181 -24.35 -2.30 28.63
C ILE A 181 -24.30 -3.28 29.83
N GLY A 182 -25.43 -3.91 30.13
CA GLY A 182 -25.57 -4.72 31.34
C GLY A 182 -25.22 -3.92 32.61
N PRO A 183 -24.24 -4.36 33.43
CA PRO A 183 -23.78 -3.63 34.62
C PRO A 183 -22.76 -2.52 34.33
N PHE A 184 -22.27 -2.39 33.09
CA PHE A 184 -21.15 -1.51 32.75
C PHE A 184 -21.61 -0.16 32.18
N LEU A 185 -20.88 0.90 32.53
CA LEU A 185 -21.08 2.24 31.95
C LEU A 185 -20.27 2.37 30.65
N ILE A 186 -20.84 3.02 29.64
CA ILE A 186 -20.16 3.40 28.40
C ILE A 186 -19.95 4.91 28.45
N HIS A 187 -18.69 5.32 28.56
CA HIS A 187 -18.26 6.71 28.72
C HIS A 187 -18.27 7.43 27.37
N ASP A 188 -18.81 8.65 27.33
CA ASP A 188 -18.65 9.53 26.17
C ASP A 188 -17.21 10.09 26.14
N ALA A 189 -16.37 9.55 25.26
CA ALA A 189 -14.99 9.95 25.07
C ALA A 189 -14.84 11.35 24.46
N LEU A 190 -15.90 11.90 23.86
CA LEU A 190 -15.88 13.18 23.14
C LEU A 190 -16.51 14.31 23.95
N ARG A 191 -17.09 14.02 25.12
CA ARG A 191 -17.77 15.04 25.96
C ARG A 191 -16.87 16.22 26.32
N ASN A 192 -15.57 15.98 26.52
CA ASN A 192 -14.57 16.96 26.94
C ASN A 192 -13.86 17.71 25.80
N VAL A 193 -14.09 17.34 24.53
CA VAL A 193 -13.52 18.07 23.36
C VAL A 193 -13.99 19.53 23.34
N ASP A 194 -13.20 20.47 22.82
CA ASP A 194 -13.54 21.88 22.59
C ASP A 194 -14.98 22.05 22.05
N GLN A 195 -15.77 22.89 22.76
CA GLN A 195 -17.18 23.08 22.46
C GLN A 195 -17.44 23.62 21.04
N THR A 196 -16.54 24.47 20.54
CA THR A 196 -16.62 25.06 19.19
C THR A 196 -16.45 23.99 18.12
N LEU A 197 -15.55 23.01 18.33
CA LEU A 197 -15.36 21.88 17.40
C LEU A 197 -16.59 20.97 17.38
N LYS A 198 -17.11 20.59 18.56
CA LYS A 198 -18.32 19.76 18.68
C LYS A 198 -19.54 20.41 18.02
N GLU A 199 -19.67 21.73 18.11
CA GLU A 199 -20.81 22.48 17.54
C GLU A 199 -20.67 22.77 16.04
N SER A 200 -19.47 23.15 15.56
CA SER A 200 -19.29 23.72 14.21
C SER A 200 -18.49 22.88 13.22
N ASP A 201 -17.63 21.96 13.67
CA ASP A 201 -16.76 21.22 12.74
C ASP A 201 -17.55 20.12 12.00
N ALA A 202 -17.13 19.80 10.79
CA ALA A 202 -17.77 18.80 9.92
C ALA A 202 -17.55 17.37 10.41
N ASP A 203 -16.40 17.07 11.04
CA ASP A 203 -16.12 15.73 11.58
C ASP A 203 -17.09 15.40 12.73
N PHE A 204 -17.49 16.41 13.52
CA PHE A 204 -18.49 16.28 14.58
C PHE A 204 -19.96 16.21 14.10
N GLN A 205 -20.22 16.19 12.79
CA GLN A 205 -21.59 16.09 12.30
C GLN A 205 -22.28 14.78 12.72
N ILE A 206 -21.57 13.65 12.64
CA ILE A 206 -22.15 12.37 13.04
C ILE A 206 -22.40 12.30 14.56
N TYR A 207 -21.55 12.92 15.38
CA TYR A 207 -21.78 13.08 16.84
C TYR A 207 -23.05 13.86 17.16
N ARG A 208 -23.30 14.96 16.44
CA ARG A 208 -24.54 15.75 16.55
C ARG A 208 -25.77 14.93 16.10
N ASP A 209 -25.62 14.08 15.09
CA ASP A 209 -26.68 13.24 14.56
C ASP A 209 -27.00 12.01 15.44
N ILE A 210 -25.99 11.37 16.03
CA ILE A 210 -26.13 10.33 17.07
C ILE A 210 -26.90 10.90 18.26
N ARG A 211 -26.50 12.07 18.77
CA ARG A 211 -27.19 12.77 19.86
C ARG A 211 -28.61 13.22 19.48
N ARG A 212 -28.87 13.55 18.20
CA ARG A 212 -30.23 13.77 17.67
C ARG A 212 -31.06 12.50 17.73
N TYR A 213 -30.51 11.36 17.33
CA TYR A 213 -31.21 10.08 17.29
C TYR A 213 -31.56 9.59 18.70
N GLN A 214 -30.60 9.62 19.62
CA GLN A 214 -30.83 9.29 21.04
C GLN A 214 -31.98 10.12 21.65
N ARG A 215 -31.96 11.45 21.47
CA ARG A 215 -33.00 12.35 22.04
C ARG A 215 -34.37 12.27 21.35
N THR A 216 -34.51 11.52 20.26
CA THR A 216 -35.80 11.30 19.56
C THR A 216 -36.27 9.85 19.57
N GLY A 217 -35.49 8.92 20.13
CA GLY A 217 -35.82 7.49 20.15
C GLY A 217 -35.73 6.81 18.78
N GLN A 218 -34.91 7.34 17.87
CA GLN A 218 -34.57 6.69 16.60
C GLN A 218 -33.42 5.70 16.81
N ASP A 219 -33.37 4.65 15.98
CA ASP A 219 -32.33 3.63 16.05
C ASP A 219 -31.00 4.17 15.50
N ILE A 220 -29.98 4.17 16.34
CA ILE A 220 -28.65 4.70 16.01
C ILE A 220 -27.94 3.80 14.97
N GLU A 221 -28.32 2.52 14.86
CA GLU A 221 -27.82 1.62 13.80
C GLU A 221 -28.32 2.00 12.40
N GLU A 222 -29.31 2.88 12.28
CA GLU A 222 -29.74 3.45 10.98
C GLU A 222 -28.79 4.54 10.45
N LEU A 223 -27.86 5.06 11.27
CA LEU A 223 -26.79 6.00 10.85
C LEU A 223 -25.65 5.25 10.11
N LYS A 224 -26.03 4.54 9.04
CA LYS A 224 -25.14 3.65 8.27
C LYS A 224 -24.21 4.44 7.37
N GLU A 225 -22.95 4.01 7.35
CA GLU A 225 -21.90 4.61 6.54
C GLU A 225 -21.60 3.77 5.30
N GLU A 226 -21.30 4.44 4.19
CA GLU A 226 -20.83 3.80 2.97
C GLU A 226 -19.41 3.24 3.18
N ARG A 227 -19.30 1.91 3.31
CA ARG A 227 -18.02 1.23 3.54
C ARG A 227 -16.97 1.48 2.44
N SER A 228 -17.42 1.77 1.22
CA SER A 228 -16.56 2.17 0.09
C SER A 228 -15.76 3.44 0.34
N LYS A 229 -16.22 4.34 1.23
CA LYS A 229 -15.50 5.58 1.56
C LYS A 229 -14.26 5.37 2.43
N GLY A 230 -14.03 4.17 2.97
CA GLY A 230 -12.85 3.86 3.79
C GLY A 230 -12.70 4.83 4.97
N ASP A 231 -11.62 5.60 4.97
CA ASP A 231 -11.31 6.64 5.96
C ASP A 231 -12.14 7.92 5.77
N GLY A 232 -12.72 8.12 4.59
CA GLY A 232 -13.71 9.15 4.26
C GLY A 232 -15.08 8.95 4.91
N ARG A 233 -15.25 7.92 5.75
CA ARG A 233 -16.41 7.76 6.64
C ARG A 233 -16.43 8.84 7.73
N ALA A 234 -17.60 9.34 8.07
CA ALA A 234 -17.76 10.36 9.11
C ALA A 234 -17.48 9.80 10.52
N GLY A 235 -17.84 8.54 10.79
CA GLY A 235 -17.50 7.84 12.02
C GLY A 235 -15.99 7.71 12.19
N TRP A 236 -15.25 7.36 11.12
CA TRP A 236 -13.79 7.28 11.14
C TRP A 236 -13.13 8.63 11.41
N ARG A 237 -13.53 9.68 10.69
CA ARG A 237 -13.01 11.04 10.93
C ARG A 237 -13.34 11.58 12.32
N LEU A 238 -14.44 11.14 12.94
CA LEU A 238 -14.75 11.44 14.33
C LEU A 238 -13.88 10.64 15.32
N ASP A 239 -13.60 9.37 15.01
CA ASP A 239 -12.96 8.43 15.94
C ASP A 239 -11.57 8.86 16.39
N LYS A 240 -10.80 9.54 15.51
CA LYS A 240 -9.47 10.09 15.83
C LYS A 240 -9.47 10.95 17.11
N TYR A 241 -10.56 11.69 17.38
CA TYR A 241 -10.68 12.55 18.55
C TYR A 241 -10.81 11.76 19.88
N LYS A 242 -11.24 10.49 19.85
CA LYS A 242 -11.45 9.70 21.07
C LYS A 242 -10.15 9.36 21.79
N PHE A 243 -9.08 9.05 21.04
CA PHE A 243 -7.89 8.37 21.58
C PHE A 243 -7.24 9.09 22.77
N LEU A 244 -6.95 10.38 22.64
CA LEU A 244 -6.26 11.12 23.72
C LEU A 244 -7.19 11.39 24.92
N HIS A 245 -8.47 11.71 24.70
CA HIS A 245 -9.46 11.87 25.78
C HIS A 245 -9.68 10.54 26.54
N MET A 246 -9.76 9.42 25.81
CA MET A 246 -9.85 8.08 26.41
C MET A 246 -8.63 7.74 27.28
N VAL A 247 -7.42 8.03 26.80
CA VAL A 247 -6.17 7.75 27.53
C VAL A 247 -6.06 8.64 28.78
N GLU A 248 -6.43 9.92 28.68
CA GLU A 248 -6.46 10.87 29.80
C GLU A 248 -7.48 10.44 30.88
N GLU A 249 -8.74 10.22 30.51
CA GLU A 249 -9.80 9.81 31.45
C GLU A 249 -9.55 8.41 32.05
N THR A 250 -8.99 7.48 31.26
CA THR A 250 -8.58 6.16 31.75
C THR A 250 -7.54 6.30 32.87
N PHE A 251 -6.59 7.23 32.73
CA PHE A 251 -5.57 7.46 33.76
C PHE A 251 -6.15 8.12 35.01
N GLU A 252 -7.03 9.11 34.87
CA GLU A 252 -7.78 9.70 36.00
C GLU A 252 -8.56 8.64 36.78
N MET A 253 -9.24 7.74 36.07
CA MET A 253 -10.10 6.71 36.65
C MET A 253 -9.34 5.54 37.27
N ARG A 254 -8.14 5.18 36.79
CA ARG A 254 -7.43 3.95 37.16
C ARG A 254 -5.91 4.16 37.36
N PRO A 255 -5.42 5.23 38.00
CA PRO A 255 -4.00 5.65 37.94
C PRO A 255 -2.99 4.63 38.51
N ASN A 256 -3.47 3.70 39.34
CA ASN A 256 -2.68 2.64 39.98
C ASN A 256 -2.61 1.33 39.17
N ALA A 257 -3.26 1.23 38.00
CA ALA A 257 -3.20 0.04 37.15
C ALA A 257 -1.79 -0.15 36.55
N LYS A 258 -1.27 -1.36 36.53
CA LYS A 258 0.07 -1.68 36.02
C LYS A 258 0.12 -1.62 34.50
N TRP A 259 -0.94 -2.09 33.85
CA TRP A 259 -1.08 -2.16 32.40
C TRP A 259 -2.47 -1.68 31.99
N TYR A 260 -2.51 -0.91 30.91
CA TYR A 260 -3.72 -0.37 30.31
C TYR A 260 -3.80 -0.93 28.88
N VAL A 261 -4.74 -1.83 28.64
CA VAL A 261 -4.86 -2.61 27.39
C VAL A 261 -6.05 -2.08 26.61
N PHE A 262 -5.78 -1.35 25.52
CA PHE A 262 -6.79 -0.72 24.67
C PHE A 262 -7.12 -1.63 23.48
N ILE A 263 -8.41 -1.88 23.26
CA ILE A 263 -8.98 -2.88 22.34
C ILE A 263 -10.22 -2.28 21.65
N GLU A 264 -10.60 -2.78 20.47
CA GLU A 264 -11.82 -2.37 19.75
C GLU A 264 -12.90 -3.47 19.78
N THR A 265 -14.18 -3.11 19.56
CA THR A 265 -15.30 -4.05 19.72
C THR A 265 -15.32 -5.23 18.76
N ASP A 266 -14.70 -5.11 17.58
CA ASP A 266 -14.49 -6.18 16.58
C ASP A 266 -13.14 -6.91 16.75
N SER A 267 -12.43 -6.68 17.86
CA SER A 267 -11.17 -7.37 18.17
C SER A 267 -11.38 -8.53 19.15
N TYR A 268 -10.84 -9.70 18.85
CA TYR A 268 -10.80 -10.83 19.78
C TYR A 268 -9.49 -10.81 20.59
N VAL A 269 -9.55 -11.18 21.87
CA VAL A 269 -8.37 -11.26 22.75
C VAL A 269 -8.27 -12.64 23.37
N VAL A 270 -7.11 -13.27 23.20
CA VAL A 270 -6.72 -14.50 23.89
C VAL A 270 -6.26 -14.12 25.30
N TRP A 271 -7.21 -14.04 26.24
CA TRP A 271 -7.00 -13.49 27.58
C TRP A 271 -5.90 -14.21 28.39
N SER A 272 -5.74 -15.51 28.19
CA SER A 272 -4.66 -16.33 28.77
C SER A 272 -3.29 -15.87 28.27
N ASN A 273 -3.10 -15.78 26.96
CA ASN A 273 -1.86 -15.32 26.33
C ASN A 273 -1.54 -13.86 26.68
N LEU A 274 -2.53 -12.97 26.69
CA LEU A 274 -2.36 -11.58 27.13
C LEU A 274 -1.76 -11.53 28.54
N ALA A 275 -2.33 -12.30 29.47
CA ALA A 275 -1.88 -12.36 30.85
C ALA A 275 -0.45 -12.93 30.94
N GLU A 276 -0.15 -14.04 30.26
CA GLU A 276 1.20 -14.63 30.27
C GLU A 276 2.25 -13.78 29.54
N TRP A 277 1.87 -12.95 28.56
CA TRP A 277 2.79 -12.01 27.92
C TRP A 277 3.12 -10.83 28.84
N LEU A 278 2.12 -10.07 29.29
CA LEU A 278 2.35 -8.89 30.15
C LEU A 278 2.88 -9.29 31.54
N GLY A 279 2.63 -10.51 31.99
CA GLY A 279 3.22 -11.08 33.21
C GLY A 279 4.73 -11.30 33.17
N ARG A 280 5.37 -11.20 32.00
CA ARG A 280 6.83 -11.30 31.81
C ARG A 280 7.51 -9.94 31.61
N LEU A 281 6.73 -8.84 31.60
CA LEU A 281 7.21 -7.48 31.35
C LEU A 281 7.18 -6.63 32.64
N ASP A 282 7.87 -5.50 32.61
CA ASP A 282 8.04 -4.60 33.76
C ASP A 282 7.26 -3.30 33.57
N SER A 283 6.10 -3.18 34.23
CA SER A 283 5.23 -2.01 34.18
C SER A 283 5.84 -0.73 34.77
N THR A 284 6.98 -0.82 35.46
CA THR A 284 7.72 0.35 35.99
C THR A 284 8.64 0.98 34.95
N LYS A 285 8.84 0.34 33.80
CA LYS A 285 9.53 0.92 32.63
C LYS A 285 8.49 1.54 31.68
N PRO A 286 8.76 2.73 31.07
CA PRO A 286 7.81 3.39 30.18
C PRO A 286 7.74 2.68 28.82
N MET A 287 6.88 1.67 28.75
CA MET A 287 6.59 0.84 27.58
C MET A 287 5.25 1.25 26.93
N TYR A 288 5.27 1.34 25.60
CA TYR A 288 4.13 1.39 24.69
C TYR A 288 4.28 0.22 23.71
N LEU A 289 3.29 -0.67 23.65
CA LEU A 289 3.35 -1.93 22.91
C LEU A 289 2.19 -2.02 21.92
N GLY A 290 2.43 -2.51 20.70
CA GLY A 290 1.37 -2.75 19.71
C GLY A 290 1.93 -3.23 18.36
N ALA A 291 1.04 -3.55 17.42
CA ALA A 291 1.43 -3.89 16.06
C ALA A 291 1.92 -2.63 15.33
N PRO A 292 3.19 -2.54 14.89
CA PRO A 292 3.74 -1.31 14.35
C PRO A 292 3.23 -1.02 12.93
N VAL A 293 2.65 0.16 12.74
CA VAL A 293 2.34 0.77 11.44
C VAL A 293 3.16 2.05 11.31
N TYR A 294 3.47 2.44 10.07
CA TYR A 294 4.39 3.55 9.76
C TYR A 294 3.70 4.57 8.86
N ILE A 295 3.59 5.82 9.32
CA ILE A 295 3.16 6.98 8.53
C ILE A 295 4.20 8.09 8.74
N GLU A 296 4.65 8.72 7.65
CA GLU A 296 5.63 9.83 7.66
C GLU A 296 6.88 9.56 8.53
N GLY A 297 7.40 8.33 8.50
CA GLY A 297 8.56 7.91 9.31
C GLY A 297 8.28 7.80 10.82
N THR A 298 7.04 7.95 11.26
CA THR A 298 6.62 7.69 12.64
C THR A 298 5.95 6.32 12.75
N ALA A 299 6.55 5.47 13.59
CA ALA A 299 5.98 4.18 13.97
C ALA A 299 4.98 4.34 15.12
N PHE A 300 3.80 3.73 15.00
CA PHE A 300 2.74 3.73 16.00
C PHE A 300 2.11 2.34 16.13
N GLY A 301 1.49 2.05 17.28
CA GLY A 301 0.73 0.82 17.49
C GLY A 301 -0.68 0.96 16.94
N HIS A 302 -1.02 0.18 15.91
CA HIS A 302 -2.33 0.20 15.25
C HIS A 302 -3.49 0.01 16.24
N GLY A 303 -4.45 0.95 16.24
CA GLY A 303 -5.58 0.97 17.17
C GLY A 303 -6.38 -0.33 17.20
N GLY A 304 -6.79 -0.82 16.02
CA GLY A 304 -7.61 -2.02 15.88
C GLY A 304 -6.91 -3.31 16.32
N SER A 305 -5.60 -3.42 16.09
CA SER A 305 -4.77 -4.53 16.58
C SER A 305 -4.69 -4.59 18.11
N GLY A 306 -5.10 -3.52 18.79
CA GLY A 306 -4.92 -3.32 20.21
C GLY A 306 -3.51 -2.86 20.57
N TYR A 307 -3.42 -2.05 21.63
CA TYR A 307 -2.17 -1.54 22.15
C TYR A 307 -2.15 -1.52 23.68
N VAL A 308 -0.96 -1.55 24.26
CA VAL A 308 -0.77 -1.59 25.71
C VAL A 308 0.14 -0.45 26.16
N LEU A 309 -0.32 0.29 27.16
CA LEU A 309 0.48 1.28 27.87
C LEU A 309 0.82 0.76 29.28
N SER A 310 2.07 0.92 29.68
CA SER A 310 2.53 0.66 31.05
C SER A 310 2.17 1.81 32.00
N ASN A 311 2.09 1.52 33.30
CA ASN A 311 1.91 2.55 34.34
C ASN A 311 2.96 3.68 34.24
N ALA A 312 4.22 3.33 34.00
CA ALA A 312 5.29 4.31 33.83
C ALA A 312 5.16 5.14 32.54
N ALA A 313 4.63 4.58 31.45
CA ALA A 313 4.33 5.36 30.24
C ALA A 313 3.19 6.36 30.49
N MET A 314 2.10 5.92 31.14
CA MET A 314 0.97 6.77 31.49
C MET A 314 1.39 7.91 32.43
N ASN A 315 2.16 7.62 33.50
CA ASN A 315 2.70 8.65 34.38
C ASN A 315 3.64 9.64 33.65
N LYS A 316 4.43 9.19 32.67
CA LYS A 316 5.31 10.09 31.89
C LYS A 316 4.53 10.97 30.90
N LEU A 317 3.32 10.54 30.49
CA LEU A 317 2.44 11.28 29.60
C LEU A 317 1.49 12.24 30.34
N LEU A 318 0.96 11.82 31.50
CA LEU A 318 -0.19 12.41 32.19
C LEU A 318 -0.01 12.60 33.71
N GLY A 319 1.15 12.25 34.28
CA GLY A 319 1.40 12.38 35.72
C GLY A 319 1.41 13.83 36.23
N SER A 320 1.54 14.01 37.55
CA SER A 320 1.52 15.32 38.24
C SER A 320 2.43 16.38 37.65
N ASP A 321 3.55 15.94 37.08
CA ASP A 321 4.61 16.81 36.57
C ASP A 321 4.37 17.20 35.10
N GLN A 322 3.29 16.72 34.50
CA GLN A 322 2.88 17.01 33.12
C GLN A 322 1.78 18.08 33.05
N PRO A 323 1.73 18.89 31.99
CA PRO A 323 0.67 19.87 31.81
C PRO A 323 -0.70 19.20 31.65
N GLN A 324 -1.56 19.34 32.66
CA GLN A 324 -2.96 18.87 32.71
C GLN A 324 -3.73 19.30 31.46
N GLU A 325 -4.76 18.53 31.05
CA GLU A 325 -5.54 18.73 29.82
C GLU A 325 -4.69 18.48 28.57
N LEU A 326 -4.14 17.27 28.43
CA LEU A 326 -3.38 16.87 27.24
C LEU A 326 -4.28 16.85 26.00
N ALA A 327 -5.44 16.21 26.09
CA ALA A 327 -6.34 16.02 24.95
C ALA A 327 -6.89 17.35 24.42
N ALA A 328 -7.25 18.29 25.30
CA ALA A 328 -7.71 19.63 24.91
C ALA A 328 -6.65 20.45 24.14
N LYS A 329 -5.35 20.20 24.35
CA LYS A 329 -4.26 20.81 23.56
C LYS A 329 -4.08 20.15 22.19
N TRP A 330 -4.62 18.95 22.01
CA TRP A 330 -4.59 18.21 20.75
C TRP A 330 -5.85 18.41 19.92
N ASP A 331 -7.02 18.66 20.52
CA ASP A 331 -8.31 18.90 19.84
C ASP A 331 -8.22 19.69 18.53
N LYS A 332 -7.50 20.83 18.54
CA LYS A 332 -7.35 21.69 17.35
C LYS A 332 -6.34 21.15 16.34
N LYS A 333 -5.30 20.43 16.79
CA LYS A 333 -4.34 19.71 15.94
C LYS A 333 -4.95 18.48 15.26
N MET A 334 -5.90 17.80 15.91
CA MET A 334 -6.52 16.58 15.40
C MET A 334 -7.22 16.74 14.06
N LYS A 335 -7.51 17.98 13.62
CA LYS A 335 -8.04 18.25 12.29
C LYS A 335 -7.05 17.81 11.20
N ASP A 336 -5.78 18.09 11.40
CA ASP A 336 -4.70 17.92 10.41
C ASP A 336 -3.96 16.57 10.54
N VAL A 337 -4.47 15.65 11.37
CA VAL A 337 -3.94 14.29 11.60
C VAL A 337 -4.95 13.27 11.09
N CYS A 338 -4.49 12.23 10.37
CA CYS A 338 -5.38 11.19 9.84
C CYS A 338 -6.09 10.38 10.93
N CYS A 339 -5.35 10.05 12.00
CA CYS A 339 -5.58 8.86 12.79
C CYS A 339 -5.28 9.14 14.28
N GLY A 340 -6.12 8.62 15.19
CA GLY A 340 -5.98 8.90 16.63
C GLY A 340 -4.86 8.11 17.33
N ASP A 341 -4.52 6.93 16.82
CA ASP A 341 -3.37 6.13 17.25
C ASP A 341 -2.03 6.77 16.85
N LEU A 342 -1.94 7.32 15.64
CA LEU A 342 -0.81 8.17 15.22
C LEU A 342 -0.66 9.39 16.14
N ALA A 343 -1.75 10.10 16.47
CA ALA A 343 -1.71 11.24 17.39
C ALA A 343 -1.22 10.85 18.80
N LEU A 344 -1.72 9.74 19.34
CA LEU A 344 -1.25 9.17 20.61
C LEU A 344 0.24 8.81 20.57
N ALA A 345 0.71 8.19 19.49
CA ALA A 345 2.11 7.84 19.31
C ALA A 345 3.03 9.06 19.19
N VAL A 346 2.59 10.14 18.52
CA VAL A 346 3.35 11.40 18.50
C VAL A 346 3.40 12.03 19.90
N ALA A 347 2.28 12.06 20.64
CA ALA A 347 2.26 12.55 22.02
C ALA A 347 3.17 11.73 22.97
N LEU A 348 3.26 10.41 22.78
CA LEU A 348 4.20 9.54 23.49
C LEU A 348 5.66 9.75 23.06
N LYS A 349 5.91 9.96 21.76
CA LYS A 349 7.22 10.26 21.18
C LYS A 349 7.77 11.61 21.64
N GLU A 350 6.92 12.62 21.84
CA GLU A 350 7.25 13.89 22.52
C GLU A 350 7.76 13.66 23.97
N LYS A 351 7.32 12.59 24.64
CA LYS A 351 7.84 12.17 25.96
C LYS A 351 9.01 11.18 25.86
N GLY A 352 9.54 10.93 24.66
CA GLY A 352 10.59 9.94 24.43
C GLY A 352 10.15 8.50 24.70
N ILE A 353 8.90 8.15 24.34
CA ILE A 353 8.36 6.80 24.34
C ILE A 353 7.99 6.45 22.90
N ASN A 354 8.79 5.59 22.25
CA ASN A 354 8.47 5.04 20.94
C ASN A 354 7.63 3.76 21.10
N VAL A 355 6.87 3.37 20.07
CA VAL A 355 6.22 2.06 20.05
C VAL A 355 7.28 0.95 20.04
N SER A 356 7.09 -0.04 20.90
CA SER A 356 7.82 -1.30 20.90
C SER A 356 6.98 -2.34 20.16
N GLY A 357 7.49 -2.84 19.03
CA GLY A 357 6.75 -3.75 18.15
C GLY A 357 6.34 -5.03 18.87
N ALA A 358 5.03 -5.31 18.88
CA ALA A 358 4.43 -6.49 19.49
C ALA A 358 3.74 -7.42 18.48
N HIS A 359 3.86 -7.16 17.18
CA HIS A 359 3.53 -8.14 16.14
C HIS A 359 4.49 -9.35 16.24
N PRO A 360 4.01 -10.61 16.15
CA PRO A 360 2.66 -11.02 15.78
C PRO A 360 1.66 -11.24 16.94
N LEU A 361 2.11 -11.12 18.20
CA LEU A 361 1.26 -11.31 19.38
C LEU A 361 0.03 -10.41 19.30
N THR A 362 0.25 -9.11 19.14
CA THR A 362 -0.79 -8.18 18.68
C THR A 362 -0.79 -8.13 17.15
N ASN A 363 -1.91 -8.43 16.50
CA ASN A 363 -2.03 -8.38 15.04
C ASN A 363 -3.40 -7.83 14.61
N GLY A 364 -3.44 -7.26 13.40
CA GLY A 364 -4.64 -6.68 12.80
C GLY A 364 -5.42 -7.64 11.89
N ASP A 365 -5.01 -8.91 11.88
CA ASP A 365 -5.60 -9.97 11.08
C ASP A 365 -6.58 -10.81 11.92
N LYS A 366 -7.32 -11.70 11.25
CA LYS A 366 -8.11 -12.77 11.85
C LYS A 366 -7.79 -14.11 11.17
N PRO A 367 -8.27 -15.28 11.64
CA PRO A 367 -7.82 -16.57 11.13
C PRO A 367 -7.90 -16.70 9.61
N ALA A 368 -8.93 -16.13 8.98
CA ALA A 368 -9.05 -16.13 7.52
C ALA A 368 -7.97 -15.27 6.81
N THR A 369 -7.58 -14.12 7.36
CA THR A 369 -6.67 -13.17 6.69
C THR A 369 -5.21 -13.30 7.13
N MET A 370 -4.91 -13.97 8.23
CA MET A 370 -3.54 -14.27 8.68
C MET A 370 -2.68 -14.96 7.60
N SER A 371 -1.40 -14.58 7.49
CA SER A 371 -0.39 -15.36 6.75
C SER A 371 0.00 -16.62 7.52
N PHE A 372 0.01 -17.74 6.81
CA PHE A 372 0.58 -19.02 7.23
C PHE A 372 1.62 -19.49 6.20
N GLY A 373 2.48 -20.44 6.57
CA GLY A 373 3.64 -20.83 5.77
C GLY A 373 4.96 -20.35 6.38
N PRO A 374 6.05 -20.33 5.58
CA PRO A 374 7.39 -19.98 6.04
C PRO A 374 7.46 -18.65 6.81
N ASN A 375 8.48 -18.54 7.67
CA ASN A 375 8.79 -17.38 8.53
C ASN A 375 7.86 -17.19 9.75
N GLN A 376 8.08 -18.08 10.73
CA GLN A 376 7.95 -17.85 12.18
C GLN A 376 6.57 -17.74 12.83
N LEU A 377 5.49 -17.38 12.13
CA LEU A 377 4.18 -17.17 12.79
C LEU A 377 3.61 -18.43 13.47
N TRP A 378 3.79 -19.61 12.87
CA TRP A 378 3.15 -20.87 13.25
C TRP A 378 3.11 -21.20 14.75
N CYS A 379 4.27 -21.15 15.41
CA CYS A 379 4.42 -21.49 16.84
C CYS A 379 4.28 -20.28 17.78
N ALA A 380 4.04 -19.08 17.26
CA ALA A 380 3.89 -17.89 18.07
C ALA A 380 2.54 -17.87 18.80
N PRO A 381 2.45 -17.35 20.04
CA PRO A 381 1.18 -17.13 20.72
C PRO A 381 0.43 -15.95 20.09
N VAL A 382 -0.86 -16.14 19.82
CA VAL A 382 -1.79 -15.08 19.39
C VAL A 382 -2.31 -14.37 20.64
N VAL A 383 -2.23 -13.04 20.72
CA VAL A 383 -2.78 -12.27 21.85
C VAL A 383 -4.04 -11.52 21.43
N THR A 384 -4.01 -10.85 20.28
CA THR A 384 -5.19 -10.19 19.68
C THR A 384 -5.43 -10.66 18.25
N MET A 385 -6.63 -10.37 17.74
CA MET A 385 -7.06 -10.47 16.35
C MET A 385 -8.05 -9.33 16.09
N HIS A 386 -8.18 -8.82 14.87
CA HIS A 386 -9.05 -7.67 14.54
C HIS A 386 -9.97 -7.97 13.32
N HIS A 387 -10.99 -7.13 13.10
CA HIS A 387 -12.06 -7.34 12.11
C HIS A 387 -12.82 -8.67 12.27
N VAL A 388 -12.86 -9.17 13.51
CA VAL A 388 -13.51 -10.41 13.93
C VAL A 388 -15.00 -10.14 14.13
N LEU A 389 -15.82 -10.70 13.23
CA LEU A 389 -17.27 -10.52 13.25
C LEU A 389 -17.89 -11.19 14.50
N PRO A 390 -19.06 -10.75 14.99
CA PRO A 390 -19.65 -11.30 16.21
C PRO A 390 -19.84 -12.83 16.23
N HIS A 391 -20.07 -13.46 15.06
CA HIS A 391 -20.15 -14.92 14.98
C HIS A 391 -18.77 -15.61 14.99
N GLU A 392 -17.73 -14.97 14.45
CA GLU A 392 -16.34 -15.43 14.55
C GLU A 392 -15.83 -15.31 15.99
N ILE A 393 -16.13 -14.21 16.70
CA ILE A 393 -15.86 -14.04 18.14
C ILE A 393 -16.45 -15.21 18.94
N SER A 394 -17.72 -15.55 18.68
CA SER A 394 -18.39 -16.68 19.33
C SER A 394 -17.74 -18.03 19.00
N ALA A 395 -17.31 -18.24 17.75
CA ALA A 395 -16.65 -19.47 17.31
C ALA A 395 -15.26 -19.63 17.94
N ILE A 396 -14.46 -18.56 17.99
CA ILE A 396 -13.12 -18.55 18.61
C ILE A 396 -13.23 -18.79 20.12
N TRP A 397 -14.15 -18.10 20.83
CA TRP A 397 -14.38 -18.37 22.25
C TRP A 397 -14.79 -19.82 22.51
N ARG A 398 -15.71 -20.38 21.70
CA ARG A 398 -16.12 -21.80 21.80
C ARG A 398 -14.95 -22.76 21.56
N TYR A 399 -14.07 -22.45 20.62
CA TYR A 399 -12.85 -23.22 20.36
C TYR A 399 -11.92 -23.20 21.58
N GLU A 400 -11.67 -22.04 22.18
CA GLU A 400 -10.85 -21.93 23.40
C GLU A 400 -11.47 -22.69 24.58
N ARG A 401 -12.77 -22.52 24.84
CA ARG A 401 -13.47 -23.28 25.90
C ARG A 401 -13.34 -24.80 25.69
N LYS A 402 -13.39 -25.27 24.44
CA LYS A 402 -13.20 -26.69 24.10
C LYS A 402 -11.75 -27.15 24.30
N ARG A 403 -10.77 -26.35 23.88
CA ARG A 403 -9.35 -26.67 24.00
C ARG A 403 -8.92 -26.78 25.47
N GLU A 404 -9.27 -25.82 26.32
CA GLU A 404 -8.95 -25.84 27.75
C GLU A 404 -9.47 -27.09 28.49
N ILE A 405 -10.55 -27.70 28.00
CA ILE A 405 -11.12 -28.94 28.57
C ILE A 405 -10.40 -30.19 28.06
N LEU A 406 -9.89 -30.19 26.82
CA LEU A 406 -9.28 -31.36 26.17
C LEU A 406 -7.75 -31.43 26.31
N ASP A 407 -7.09 -30.27 26.44
CA ASP A 407 -5.65 -30.16 26.66
C ASP A 407 -5.38 -29.20 27.85
N ILE A 408 -5.40 -29.78 29.04
CA ILE A 408 -5.11 -29.08 30.31
C ILE A 408 -3.65 -28.57 30.36
N ASN A 409 -2.76 -29.07 29.50
CA ASN A 409 -1.35 -28.69 29.44
C ASN A 409 -1.03 -27.69 28.30
N SER A 410 -2.03 -27.18 27.58
CA SER A 410 -1.82 -26.30 26.43
C SER A 410 -1.15 -24.98 26.85
N ASN A 411 0.01 -24.67 26.27
CA ASN A 411 0.82 -23.49 26.60
C ASN A 411 0.26 -22.14 26.09
N GLY A 412 -1.03 -22.09 25.72
CA GLY A 412 -1.70 -20.93 25.11
C GLY A 412 -2.14 -21.17 23.66
N THR A 413 -2.89 -20.22 23.08
CA THR A 413 -3.37 -20.32 21.69
C THR A 413 -2.32 -19.82 20.69
N THR A 414 -1.96 -20.63 19.70
CA THR A 414 -0.97 -20.33 18.65
C THR A 414 -1.61 -20.06 17.28
N PHE A 415 -0.82 -19.60 16.30
CA PHE A 415 -1.29 -19.48 14.92
C PHE A 415 -1.62 -20.84 14.29
N ALA A 416 -0.83 -21.88 14.56
CA ALA A 416 -1.09 -23.24 14.08
C ALA A 416 -2.47 -23.77 14.52
N ASP A 417 -2.87 -23.51 15.76
CA ASP A 417 -4.18 -23.87 16.29
C ASP A 417 -5.34 -23.24 15.51
N LEU A 418 -5.23 -21.95 15.23
CA LEU A 418 -6.22 -21.21 14.47
C LEU A 418 -6.27 -21.68 13.02
N TYR A 419 -5.11 -22.02 12.44
CA TYR A 419 -5.04 -22.61 11.11
C TYR A 419 -5.83 -23.93 11.02
N PHE A 420 -5.49 -24.92 11.86
CA PHE A 420 -6.12 -26.24 11.81
C PHE A 420 -7.62 -26.21 12.11
N HIS A 421 -8.09 -25.25 12.91
CA HIS A 421 -9.52 -25.17 13.24
C HIS A 421 -10.36 -24.29 12.30
N PHE A 422 -9.84 -23.16 11.82
CA PHE A 422 -10.61 -22.15 11.08
C PHE A 422 -10.21 -21.99 9.60
N VAL A 423 -9.05 -22.54 9.17
CA VAL A 423 -8.50 -22.28 7.83
C VAL A 423 -8.40 -23.55 6.99
N GLU A 424 -7.72 -24.58 7.51
CA GLU A 424 -7.52 -25.85 6.78
C GLU A 424 -8.84 -26.49 6.31
N PRO A 425 -9.92 -26.57 7.13
CA PRO A 425 -11.18 -27.17 6.69
C PRO A 425 -11.90 -26.38 5.59
N LEU A 426 -11.46 -25.15 5.31
CA LEU A 426 -12.05 -24.25 4.32
C LEU A 426 -11.17 -24.11 3.05
N PHE A 427 -10.06 -24.83 2.93
CA PHE A 427 -9.23 -24.78 1.72
C PHE A 427 -9.74 -25.66 0.58
N VAL A 428 -9.66 -25.11 -0.62
CA VAL A 428 -9.98 -25.71 -1.92
C VAL A 428 -8.90 -25.27 -2.93
N GLU A 429 -8.81 -25.93 -4.09
CA GLU A 429 -7.76 -25.62 -5.07
C GLU A 429 -7.94 -24.22 -5.70
N THR A 430 -9.18 -23.82 -6.01
CA THR A 430 -9.52 -22.51 -6.59
C THR A 430 -10.85 -21.95 -6.07
N ARG A 431 -11.03 -20.63 -6.18
CA ARG A 431 -12.29 -19.90 -5.91
C ARG A 431 -12.47 -18.69 -6.83
N ASP A 432 -13.66 -18.57 -7.38
CA ASP A 432 -14.14 -17.35 -8.05
C ASP A 432 -14.70 -16.34 -7.04
N ASN A 433 -14.67 -15.06 -7.42
CA ASN A 433 -15.12 -13.93 -6.61
C ASN A 433 -14.49 -13.92 -5.21
N TRP A 434 -13.18 -14.15 -5.18
CA TRP A 434 -12.41 -14.35 -3.95
C TRP A 434 -11.00 -13.77 -4.08
N ASP A 435 -10.56 -13.07 -3.02
CA ASP A 435 -9.22 -12.52 -2.87
C ASP A 435 -8.51 -13.21 -1.70
N ASN A 436 -7.56 -14.08 -1.99
CA ASN A 436 -6.70 -14.74 -1.00
C ASN A 436 -5.63 -13.82 -0.41
N MET A 437 -5.61 -12.54 -0.78
CA MET A 437 -4.66 -11.52 -0.30
C MET A 437 -3.21 -11.92 -0.57
N SER A 438 -2.95 -12.47 -1.76
CA SER A 438 -1.61 -12.80 -2.26
C SER A 438 -0.70 -11.57 -2.27
N GLN A 439 0.46 -11.70 -1.63
CA GLN A 439 1.49 -10.66 -1.54
C GLN A 439 2.83 -11.31 -1.89
N GLY A 440 3.52 -10.76 -2.89
CA GLY A 440 4.72 -11.36 -3.47
C GLY A 440 4.91 -10.94 -4.93
N LYS A 441 5.26 -11.88 -5.81
CA LYS A 441 5.65 -11.56 -7.19
C LYS A 441 4.41 -11.26 -8.05
N THR A 442 4.24 -10.00 -8.44
CA THR A 442 3.16 -9.51 -9.31
C THR A 442 3.61 -9.38 -10.76
N PHE A 443 2.69 -9.69 -11.68
CA PHE A 443 2.80 -9.48 -13.12
C PHE A 443 1.52 -8.78 -13.63
N SER A 444 1.64 -7.73 -14.43
CA SER A 444 0.48 -7.07 -15.06
C SER A 444 0.69 -6.70 -16.53
N GLU A 445 -0.42 -6.42 -17.23
CA GLU A 445 -0.39 -5.88 -18.59
C GLU A 445 0.43 -4.58 -18.65
N LYS A 446 0.11 -3.61 -17.80
CA LYS A 446 0.83 -2.33 -17.70
C LYS A 446 2.34 -2.51 -17.48
N GLN A 447 2.76 -3.43 -16.61
CA GLN A 447 4.19 -3.72 -16.41
C GLN A 447 4.86 -4.27 -17.68
N THR A 448 4.12 -5.04 -18.49
CA THR A 448 4.63 -5.61 -19.74
C THR A 448 4.68 -4.55 -20.85
N GLU A 449 3.64 -3.72 -20.99
CA GLU A 449 3.64 -2.55 -21.88
C GLU A 449 4.79 -1.58 -21.56
N GLU A 450 5.04 -1.32 -20.27
CA GLU A 450 6.17 -0.50 -19.81
C GLU A 450 7.54 -1.11 -20.15
N ILE A 451 7.66 -2.44 -20.18
CA ILE A 451 8.90 -3.14 -20.56
C ILE A 451 9.09 -3.09 -22.09
N GLU A 452 8.05 -3.37 -22.86
CA GLU A 452 8.08 -3.28 -24.33
C GLU A 452 8.41 -1.87 -24.81
N ALA A 453 7.83 -0.84 -24.19
CA ALA A 453 8.14 0.55 -24.47
C ALA A 453 9.63 0.90 -24.18
N LYS A 454 10.18 0.42 -23.06
CA LYS A 454 11.61 0.61 -22.71
C LYS A 454 12.53 -0.13 -23.69
N ILE A 455 12.18 -1.35 -24.10
CA ILE A 455 12.91 -2.12 -25.12
C ILE A 455 12.91 -1.36 -26.45
N LEU A 456 11.75 -0.86 -26.91
CA LEU A 456 11.64 -0.09 -28.14
C LEU A 456 12.44 1.22 -28.09
N GLU A 457 12.43 1.93 -26.96
CA GLU A 457 13.19 3.18 -26.78
C GLU A 457 14.70 2.94 -26.78
N LEU A 458 15.17 1.90 -26.09
CA LEU A 458 16.58 1.51 -26.05
C LEU A 458 17.05 0.97 -27.41
N GLN A 459 16.24 0.18 -28.11
CA GLN A 459 16.54 -0.28 -29.47
C GLN A 459 16.66 0.91 -30.42
N ARG A 460 15.78 1.92 -30.30
CA ARG A 460 15.89 3.17 -31.07
C ARG A 460 17.19 3.94 -30.78
N LYS A 461 17.71 3.89 -29.55
CA LYS A 461 18.99 4.49 -29.17
C LYS A 461 20.18 3.73 -29.81
N PHE A 462 20.16 2.40 -29.83
CA PHE A 462 21.20 1.61 -30.52
C PHE A 462 21.13 1.75 -32.04
N ASP A 463 19.96 1.70 -32.67
CA ASP A 463 19.79 1.96 -34.11
C ASP A 463 20.28 3.37 -34.51
N GLU A 464 20.15 4.37 -33.61
CA GLU A 464 20.69 5.71 -33.82
C GLU A 464 22.21 5.80 -33.61
N GLU A 465 22.77 5.04 -32.67
CA GLU A 465 24.22 4.94 -32.44
C GLU A 465 24.92 4.18 -33.58
N ASP A 466 24.40 3.02 -33.98
CA ASP A 466 24.88 2.23 -35.12
C ASP A 466 24.89 3.09 -36.40
N ARG A 467 23.85 3.89 -36.64
CA ARG A 467 23.80 4.83 -37.77
C ARG A 467 24.91 5.90 -37.69
N LYS A 468 25.17 6.48 -36.52
CA LYS A 468 26.26 7.47 -36.34
C LYS A 468 27.64 6.84 -36.57
N ILE A 469 27.82 5.58 -36.19
CA ILE A 469 29.05 4.81 -36.45
C ILE A 469 29.22 4.55 -37.95
N ASP A 470 28.17 4.13 -38.66
CA ASP A 470 28.21 3.90 -40.12
C ASP A 470 28.41 5.21 -40.92
N GLU A 471 27.80 6.32 -40.49
CA GLU A 471 28.02 7.66 -41.05
C GLU A 471 29.49 8.12 -40.82
N ALA A 472 30.04 7.93 -39.62
CA ALA A 472 31.43 8.26 -39.32
C ALA A 472 32.42 7.41 -40.15
N ARG A 473 32.20 6.09 -40.23
CA ARG A 473 33.00 5.17 -41.06
C ARG A 473 32.97 5.58 -42.53
N LYS A 474 31.78 5.89 -43.07
CA LYS A 474 31.64 6.35 -44.46
C LYS A 474 32.37 7.67 -44.69
N ASN A 475 32.27 8.64 -43.78
CA ASN A 475 32.99 9.91 -43.89
C ASN A 475 34.52 9.72 -43.87
N GLU A 476 35.03 8.71 -43.15
CA GLU A 476 36.45 8.34 -43.18
C GLU A 476 36.87 7.66 -44.50
N GLU A 477 36.02 6.80 -45.06
CA GLU A 477 36.19 6.17 -46.38
C GLU A 477 36.18 7.20 -47.51
N ASP A 478 35.20 8.12 -47.52
CA ASP A 478 35.10 9.22 -48.48
C ASP A 478 36.31 10.19 -48.36
N LYS A 479 36.81 10.44 -47.13
CA LYS A 479 38.03 11.23 -46.90
C LYS A 479 39.28 10.55 -47.46
N LYS A 480 39.47 9.24 -47.20
CA LYS A 480 40.60 8.45 -47.75
C LYS A 480 40.59 8.49 -49.28
N LEU A 481 39.43 8.28 -49.91
CA LEU A 481 39.26 8.36 -51.35
C LEU A 481 39.59 9.76 -51.93
N TRP A 482 39.33 10.83 -51.18
CA TRP A 482 39.71 12.19 -51.55
C TRP A 482 41.22 12.43 -51.43
N GLU A 483 41.85 11.94 -50.36
CA GLU A 483 43.31 12.03 -50.16
C GLU A 483 44.09 11.23 -51.23
N GLU A 484 43.61 10.04 -51.61
CA GLU A 484 44.16 9.25 -52.72
C GLU A 484 44.06 9.97 -54.07
N LYS A 485 42.88 10.52 -54.42
CA LYS A 485 42.69 11.32 -55.65
C LYS A 485 43.62 12.52 -55.70
N LYS A 486 43.74 13.25 -54.58
CA LYS A 486 44.63 14.41 -54.47
C LYS A 486 46.10 14.02 -54.64
N LEU A 487 46.51 12.85 -54.15
CA LEU A 487 47.85 12.30 -54.38
C LEU A 487 48.06 11.87 -55.84
N GLU A 488 47.03 11.35 -56.51
CA GLU A 488 47.08 11.02 -57.95
C GLU A 488 47.16 12.27 -58.83
N GLU A 489 46.40 13.33 -58.51
CA GLU A 489 46.49 14.63 -59.18
C GLU A 489 47.86 15.29 -58.96
N ALA A 490 48.40 15.23 -57.74
CA ALA A 490 49.74 15.73 -57.45
C ALA A 490 50.83 14.99 -58.27
N LYS A 491 50.72 13.66 -58.42
CA LYS A 491 51.61 12.87 -59.29
C LYS A 491 51.50 13.25 -60.76
N LYS A 492 50.28 13.47 -61.27
CA LYS A 492 50.05 13.94 -62.65
C LYS A 492 50.62 15.34 -62.89
N LEU A 493 50.53 16.23 -61.90
CA LEU A 493 51.09 17.58 -61.96
C LEU A 493 52.63 17.56 -61.91
N ASP A 494 53.22 16.66 -61.12
CA ASP A 494 54.68 16.45 -61.06
C ASP A 494 55.20 15.83 -62.36
N GLU A 495 54.51 14.83 -62.92
CA GLU A 495 54.85 14.24 -64.23
C GLU A 495 54.75 15.28 -65.37
N ALA A 496 53.73 16.14 -65.34
CA ALA A 496 53.60 17.26 -66.28
C ALA A 496 54.71 18.31 -66.10
N ARG A 497 55.10 18.62 -64.86
CA ARG A 497 56.25 19.47 -64.57
C ARG A 497 57.55 18.85 -65.09
N ARG A 498 57.77 17.55 -64.85
CA ARG A 498 58.97 16.84 -65.31
C ARG A 498 59.08 16.83 -66.84
N LYS A 499 57.95 16.68 -67.54
CA LYS A 499 57.90 16.80 -69.01
C LYS A 499 58.21 18.21 -69.51
N MET A 500 57.78 19.26 -68.80
CA MET A 500 58.21 20.64 -69.12
C MET A 500 59.70 20.85 -68.83
N GLU A 501 60.24 20.28 -67.76
CA GLU A 501 61.68 20.34 -67.44
C GLU A 501 62.52 19.54 -68.46
N GLU A 502 62.00 18.41 -68.96
CA GLU A 502 62.59 17.62 -70.05
C GLU A 502 62.61 18.42 -71.37
N SER A 503 61.49 19.00 -71.83
CA SER A 503 61.48 19.83 -73.04
C SER A 503 62.30 21.13 -72.90
N LYS A 504 62.49 21.64 -71.69
CA LYS A 504 63.38 22.76 -71.38
C LYS A 504 64.86 22.36 -71.43
N ASN A 505 65.17 21.12 -71.04
CA ASN A 505 66.51 20.55 -71.22
C ASN A 505 66.78 20.19 -72.69
N GLU A 506 65.81 19.70 -73.46
CA GLU A 506 65.94 19.51 -74.91
C GLU A 506 66.23 20.84 -75.65
N LEU A 507 65.69 21.96 -75.18
CA LEU A 507 66.04 23.30 -75.68
C LEU A 507 67.51 23.67 -75.36
N LEU A 508 68.00 23.39 -74.15
CA LEU A 508 69.39 23.62 -73.75
C LEU A 508 70.38 22.69 -74.50
N ASP A 509 70.03 21.41 -74.65
CA ASP A 509 70.81 20.43 -75.41
C ASP A 509 70.82 20.78 -76.91
N GLY A 510 69.79 21.45 -77.42
CA GLY A 510 69.78 22.04 -78.77
C GLY A 510 70.86 23.12 -78.98
N GLU A 511 71.05 24.01 -77.99
CA GLU A 511 72.12 25.02 -78.03
C GLU A 511 73.52 24.38 -77.89
N ILE A 512 73.66 23.32 -77.08
CA ILE A 512 74.92 22.59 -76.87
C ILE A 512 75.27 21.69 -78.08
N ALA A 513 74.29 21.10 -78.76
CA ALA A 513 74.48 20.31 -79.98
C ALA A 513 74.98 21.17 -81.15
N ALA A 514 74.51 22.41 -81.27
CA ALA A 514 75.01 23.37 -82.25
C ALA A 514 76.51 23.68 -82.06
N SER A 515 76.98 23.73 -80.80
CA SER A 515 78.39 23.93 -80.46
C SER A 515 79.26 22.71 -80.81
N THR A 516 78.76 21.49 -80.59
CA THR A 516 79.56 20.26 -80.75
C THR A 516 79.55 19.66 -82.17
N ALA A 517 78.57 19.98 -83.00
CA ALA A 517 78.55 19.60 -84.42
C ALA A 517 79.76 20.17 -85.20
N ALA A 518 80.23 21.36 -84.82
CA ALA A 518 81.35 22.06 -85.48
C ALA A 518 82.71 21.35 -85.37
N SER A 519 82.85 20.31 -84.55
CA SER A 519 84.14 19.71 -84.16
C SER A 519 84.41 18.30 -84.72
N LYS A 520 83.56 17.73 -85.58
CA LYS A 520 83.68 16.31 -86.00
C LYS A 520 83.58 15.99 -87.50
N GLU A 521 83.42 16.97 -88.39
CA GLU A 521 83.44 16.72 -89.86
C GLU A 521 84.78 17.07 -90.53
N THR A 522 85.68 17.76 -89.83
CA THR A 522 87.00 18.20 -90.33
C THR A 522 88.06 17.10 -90.45
N GLU A 523 87.82 15.90 -89.91
CA GLU A 523 88.83 14.81 -89.89
C GLU A 523 88.68 13.79 -91.05
N LYS A 524 87.78 14.02 -92.02
CA LYS A 524 87.51 13.05 -93.12
C LYS A 524 87.66 13.57 -94.55
N LYS A 525 88.18 14.78 -94.75
CA LYS A 525 88.50 15.34 -96.08
C LYS A 525 89.92 15.88 -96.26
N GLN A 526 90.82 15.68 -95.30
CA GLN A 526 92.23 16.06 -95.43
C GLN A 526 93.12 14.92 -95.98
N LYS A 527 92.73 14.31 -97.11
CA LYS A 527 93.61 13.39 -97.86
C LYS A 527 93.32 13.23 -99.36
N ALA A 528 93.11 14.34 -100.05
CA ALA A 528 93.23 14.42 -101.51
C ALA A 528 93.53 15.86 -101.96
N LEU A 529 94.81 16.17 -102.20
CA LEU A 529 95.34 17.31 -103.00
C LEU A 529 94.92 18.71 -102.50
N GLU A 530 95.80 19.61 -102.05
CA GLU A 530 97.25 19.74 -102.30
C GLU A 530 97.62 19.80 -103.79
N GLU A 531 96.97 20.70 -104.52
CA GLU A 531 97.50 21.24 -105.79
C GLU A 531 96.92 22.65 -106.08
N ASP A 532 97.40 23.68 -105.37
CA ASP A 532 98.10 24.86 -105.95
C ASP A 532 98.62 25.77 -104.81
N ALA A 533 99.75 26.48 -104.99
CA ALA A 533 100.48 27.09 -103.87
C ALA A 533 101.23 28.41 -104.19
N ALA A 534 100.59 29.55 -103.89
CA ALA A 534 101.18 30.89 -103.73
C ALA A 534 100.18 31.79 -102.96
N GLU A 535 100.55 32.78 -102.15
CA GLU A 535 101.85 33.24 -101.63
C GLU A 535 101.61 34.04 -100.31
N ARG A 536 102.62 34.11 -99.43
CA ARG A 536 103.04 35.23 -98.51
C ARG A 536 102.00 36.12 -97.76
N GLU A 537 102.25 36.66 -96.56
CA GLU A 537 103.26 36.53 -95.48
C GLU A 537 102.85 37.52 -94.34
N ARG A 538 103.48 37.46 -93.14
CA ARG A 538 103.47 38.50 -92.05
C ARG A 538 102.17 38.66 -91.25
N GLU A 539 102.14 39.14 -90.01
CA GLU A 539 103.12 39.37 -88.90
C GLU A 539 102.24 39.38 -87.60
N GLY A 540 102.67 39.19 -86.36
CA GLY A 540 104.01 39.25 -85.75
C GLY A 540 103.97 40.25 -84.57
N GLY A 541 103.85 39.80 -83.31
CA GLY A 541 103.75 40.69 -82.15
C GLY A 541 103.53 40.02 -80.78
N ASP A 542 104.60 39.88 -80.01
CA ASP A 542 104.68 39.46 -78.59
C ASP A 542 103.99 40.48 -77.61
N THR A 543 103.81 40.26 -76.28
CA THR A 543 104.48 39.36 -75.31
C THR A 543 103.62 39.09 -74.04
N ASP A 544 103.95 38.04 -73.28
CA ASP A 544 103.66 37.82 -71.83
C ASP A 544 104.58 38.75 -70.94
N PRO A 545 104.63 38.80 -69.57
CA PRO A 545 104.10 37.82 -68.62
C PRO A 545 103.65 38.23 -67.17
N SER A 546 102.98 37.26 -66.54
CA SER A 546 103.16 36.81 -65.13
C SER A 546 102.43 37.46 -63.91
N LYS A 547 101.87 36.54 -63.09
CA LYS A 547 102.13 36.29 -61.64
C LYS A 547 101.41 37.02 -60.47
N ASP A 548 101.14 36.16 -59.47
CA ASP A 548 101.21 36.31 -58.00
C ASP A 548 100.24 37.21 -57.17
N SER A 549 99.27 36.52 -56.55
CA SER A 549 99.00 36.52 -55.09
C SER A 549 98.29 37.68 -54.33
N LYS A 550 97.32 37.24 -53.51
CA LYS A 550 97.01 37.63 -52.10
C LYS A 550 96.31 38.95 -51.72
N ASP A 551 95.22 38.74 -50.96
CA ASP A 551 94.86 39.38 -49.67
C ASP A 551 94.33 40.84 -49.59
N VAL A 552 93.03 40.90 -49.24
CA VAL A 552 92.46 41.65 -48.09
C VAL A 552 91.95 43.11 -48.25
N LYS A 553 90.70 43.29 -47.75
CA LYS A 553 90.00 44.48 -47.18
C LYS A 553 89.12 45.42 -48.04
N GLN A 554 87.90 45.55 -47.51
CA GLN A 554 86.96 46.70 -47.47
C GLN A 554 87.62 48.05 -47.10
N PRO A 555 87.03 49.22 -47.43
CA PRO A 555 85.73 49.67 -46.87
C PRO A 555 84.71 50.21 -47.90
N ALA A 556 83.89 51.21 -47.54
CA ALA A 556 82.52 51.45 -48.02
C ALA A 556 82.26 52.90 -48.53
N GLU A 557 80.98 53.34 -48.48
CA GLU A 557 80.39 54.59 -49.03
C GLU A 557 80.22 54.61 -50.57
N ASP A 558 79.28 55.34 -51.19
CA ASP A 558 77.85 55.65 -50.91
C ASP A 558 77.24 56.23 -52.23
N GLY A 559 75.91 56.18 -52.47
CA GLY A 559 75.32 56.76 -53.69
C GLY A 559 73.82 56.55 -53.92
N GLU A 560 73.17 57.48 -54.63
CA GLU A 560 71.71 57.69 -54.65
C GLU A 560 70.98 57.48 -56.02
N THR A 561 69.68 57.18 -55.94
CA THR A 561 68.54 57.66 -56.79
C THR A 561 68.12 57.08 -58.18
N LEU A 562 66.81 56.73 -58.24
CA LEU A 562 65.73 57.15 -59.20
C LEU A 562 65.38 56.42 -60.54
N GLY A 563 64.06 56.40 -60.82
CA GLY A 563 63.38 56.07 -62.10
C GLY A 563 62.48 54.80 -62.02
N SER A 564 61.15 54.81 -61.80
CA SER A 564 59.99 55.63 -62.24
C SER A 564 59.41 55.21 -63.60
N GLU A 565 58.09 55.21 -63.88
CA GLU A 565 56.89 55.65 -63.11
C GLU A 565 56.01 54.44 -62.64
N LYS A 566 54.67 54.39 -62.44
CA LYS A 566 53.45 55.28 -62.50
C LYS A 566 52.32 54.54 -61.70
N GLY A 567 51.24 55.10 -61.13
CA GLY A 567 50.76 56.47 -60.95
C GLY A 567 49.40 56.76 -61.64
N GLY A 568 48.24 57.00 -61.00
CA GLY A 568 47.81 56.92 -59.59
C GLY A 568 46.84 55.74 -59.36
N LYS A 569 45.55 55.84 -58.93
CA LYS A 569 44.57 56.90 -58.53
C LYS A 569 43.35 56.17 -57.87
N ASP A 570 42.33 56.69 -57.16
CA ASP A 570 41.89 57.94 -56.46
C ASP A 570 40.58 57.58 -55.68
N ASP A 571 39.95 58.32 -54.74
CA ASP A 571 40.39 59.24 -53.65
C ASP A 571 39.18 59.58 -52.69
N ARG A 572 39.45 59.92 -51.42
CA ARG A 572 38.74 60.78 -50.42
C ARG A 572 37.24 60.69 -49.96
N THR A 573 37.07 60.38 -48.64
CA THR A 573 36.46 61.13 -47.49
C THR A 573 35.01 61.72 -47.39
N SER A 574 34.48 61.61 -46.15
CA SER A 574 33.80 62.62 -45.25
C SER A 574 32.28 62.97 -45.27
N ASP A 575 31.73 63.02 -44.04
CA ASP A 575 30.71 63.91 -43.41
C ASP A 575 29.16 63.86 -43.66
N VAL A 576 28.43 63.42 -42.61
CA VAL A 576 27.41 64.13 -41.75
C VAL A 576 26.09 64.75 -42.33
N ASP A 577 24.98 64.57 -41.55
CA ASP A 577 23.67 65.29 -41.49
C ASP A 577 22.60 65.15 -42.63
N VAL A 578 21.26 65.32 -42.43
CA VAL A 578 20.30 65.08 -41.30
C VAL A 578 18.81 65.23 -41.80
N ILE A 579 17.77 65.02 -40.94
CA ILE A 579 16.29 65.32 -41.07
C ILE A 579 15.30 64.18 -41.47
N ASP A 580 14.47 63.75 -40.49
CA ASP A 580 12.99 63.49 -40.42
C ASP A 580 12.22 62.67 -41.52
N ASP A 581 11.10 61.96 -41.23
CA ASP A 581 9.90 62.49 -40.55
C ASP A 581 8.84 61.43 -40.07
N LYS A 582 8.19 61.69 -38.91
CA LYS A 582 6.94 61.11 -38.33
C LYS A 582 6.85 59.60 -37.95
N LYS A 583 6.15 59.18 -36.87
CA LYS A 583 5.57 59.85 -35.67
C LYS A 583 5.12 58.82 -34.58
N ASP A 584 5.10 59.27 -33.31
CA ASP A 584 4.12 59.09 -32.20
C ASP A 584 3.12 57.89 -32.16
N ASP A 585 2.72 57.27 -31.02
CA ASP A 585 3.09 57.50 -29.61
C ASP A 585 2.85 56.29 -28.64
N LYS A 586 3.28 56.49 -27.39
CA LYS A 586 2.89 55.96 -26.04
C LYS A 586 1.44 55.39 -25.87
N LYS A 587 1.07 54.63 -24.81
CA LYS A 587 1.65 54.37 -23.46
C LYS A 587 1.09 53.12 -22.75
N ASP A 588 1.62 52.82 -21.56
CA ASP A 588 1.06 51.93 -20.52
C ASP A 588 -0.31 52.40 -19.95
N ASP A 589 -1.13 51.50 -19.39
CA ASP A 589 -1.36 51.43 -17.92
C ASP A 589 -2.19 50.18 -17.46
N LYS A 590 -2.29 49.97 -16.14
CA LYS A 590 -3.08 48.90 -15.47
C LYS A 590 -4.57 49.26 -15.30
N LYS A 591 -5.43 48.23 -15.09
CA LYS A 591 -6.31 48.16 -13.88
C LYS A 591 -7.08 46.86 -13.66
N GLU A 592 -7.54 46.67 -12.42
CA GLU A 592 -8.43 45.58 -11.96
C GLU A 592 -9.94 45.86 -12.25
N GLY A 593 -10.81 44.85 -12.10
CA GLY A 593 -12.27 45.03 -12.17
C GLY A 593 -13.10 43.74 -12.03
N GLU A 594 -13.75 43.57 -10.88
CA GLU A 594 -14.55 42.41 -10.42
C GLU A 594 -15.79 42.00 -11.25
N LYS A 595 -16.22 40.72 -11.07
CA LYS A 595 -17.61 40.19 -11.05
C LYS A 595 -18.42 40.25 -12.37
N ASP A 596 -19.31 39.30 -12.67
CA ASP A 596 -20.42 38.80 -11.82
C ASP A 596 -20.87 37.33 -12.10
N GLU A 597 -21.86 36.87 -11.32
CA GLU A 597 -22.39 35.49 -11.29
C GLU A 597 -23.18 35.03 -12.55
N LYS A 598 -23.11 33.74 -12.95
CA LYS A 598 -24.12 32.69 -12.59
C LYS A 598 -24.05 31.36 -13.40
N LYS A 599 -24.43 30.28 -12.68
CA LYS A 599 -25.13 29.04 -13.10
C LYS A 599 -24.43 27.93 -13.90
N ASP A 600 -24.49 26.74 -13.29
CA ASP A 600 -25.02 25.48 -13.81
C ASP A 600 -24.63 25.00 -15.22
N GLU A 601 -23.78 23.97 -15.30
CA GLU A 601 -24.28 22.59 -15.47
C GLU A 601 -23.25 21.55 -15.02
N SER A 602 -23.70 20.36 -14.62
CA SER A 602 -22.87 19.30 -14.04
C SER A 602 -22.32 18.32 -15.08
N LYS A 603 -21.15 17.75 -14.80
CA LYS A 603 -20.74 16.44 -15.30
C LYS A 603 -19.66 15.83 -14.43
N ASP A 604 -20.00 14.72 -13.80
CA ASP A 604 -19.14 13.97 -12.90
C ASP A 604 -18.02 13.25 -13.67
N GLY A 605 -16.87 13.11 -13.03
CA GLY A 605 -15.64 12.61 -13.63
C GLY A 605 -14.67 12.15 -12.55
N GLU A 606 -15.03 11.05 -11.90
CA GLU A 606 -14.28 10.40 -10.82
C GLU A 606 -12.85 10.03 -11.26
N LYS A 607 -11.86 10.36 -10.43
CA LYS A 607 -10.45 10.04 -10.62
C LYS A 607 -9.77 9.86 -9.27
N ASP A 608 -9.33 8.64 -8.99
CA ASP A 608 -8.39 8.38 -7.90
C ASP A 608 -7.00 8.94 -8.27
N GLU A 609 -6.40 9.70 -7.36
CA GLU A 609 -5.06 10.28 -7.56
C GLU A 609 -4.14 9.91 -6.39
N TYR A 610 -3.56 8.71 -6.46
CA TYR A 610 -2.35 8.36 -5.71
C TYR A 610 -1.15 9.06 -6.39
N LYS A 611 -0.44 9.91 -5.66
CA LYS A 611 0.85 10.50 -6.07
C LYS A 611 1.90 10.24 -4.99
N ASP A 612 3.06 9.77 -5.43
CA ASP A 612 4.27 9.52 -4.64
C ASP A 612 5.40 10.33 -5.32
N ASP A 613 5.64 11.54 -4.82
CA ASP A 613 6.63 12.48 -5.36
C ASP A 613 7.88 12.50 -4.45
N LYS A 614 9.06 12.21 -5.02
CA LYS A 614 10.37 12.26 -4.35
C LYS A 614 11.41 12.88 -5.28
N GLU A 615 12.08 13.93 -4.81
CA GLU A 615 13.40 14.47 -5.21
C GLU A 615 13.61 15.76 -4.37
N ASP A 616 14.81 16.14 -3.88
CA ASP A 616 16.12 15.47 -3.94
C ASP A 616 17.11 15.99 -2.86
N GLU A 617 18.11 15.17 -2.49
CA GLU A 617 19.43 15.48 -1.84
C GLU A 617 19.54 16.34 -0.52
N LYS A 618 20.58 16.31 0.33
CA LYS A 618 21.94 15.69 0.35
C LYS A 618 22.54 15.62 1.78
N LYS A 619 23.05 14.44 2.22
CA LYS A 619 24.20 14.11 3.16
C LYS A 619 24.30 14.82 4.56
N GLU A 620 24.93 14.28 5.62
CA GLU A 620 26.08 13.34 5.79
C GLU A 620 25.90 12.33 6.95
N GLU A 621 26.66 11.20 6.89
CA GLU A 621 27.23 10.34 7.97
C GLU A 621 26.38 9.84 9.18
N THR A 622 26.52 8.61 9.72
CA THR A 622 27.37 7.43 9.42
C THR A 622 26.64 6.11 9.78
N GLU A 623 27.21 4.97 9.38
CA GLU A 623 26.64 3.60 9.41
C GLU A 623 27.10 2.75 10.64
N PRO A 624 26.46 1.60 10.99
CA PRO A 624 26.58 0.37 10.19
C PRO A 624 25.29 -0.47 10.01
N ASP A 625 24.99 -0.65 8.73
CA ASP A 625 24.35 -1.77 8.03
C ASP A 625 23.97 -3.06 8.80
N THR A 626 22.67 -3.36 8.81
CA THR A 626 22.13 -4.57 8.15
C THR A 626 20.79 -4.20 7.50
N LYS A 627 20.76 -3.96 6.18
CA LYS A 627 19.51 -3.78 5.42
C LYS A 627 19.32 -4.86 4.37
N GLU A 628 18.23 -5.62 4.49
CA GLU A 628 17.60 -6.20 3.30
C GLU A 628 16.88 -5.06 2.57
N GLU A 629 17.48 -4.55 1.48
CA GLU A 629 16.79 -3.62 0.60
C GLU A 629 15.62 -4.30 -0.13
N GLU A 630 14.49 -3.62 -0.22
CA GLU A 630 13.48 -3.94 -1.22
C GLU A 630 14.06 -3.72 -2.61
N LYS A 631 14.66 -4.76 -3.18
CA LYS A 631 15.05 -4.76 -4.58
C LYS A 631 13.83 -4.49 -5.45
N LYS A 632 13.81 -3.32 -6.10
CA LYS A 632 13.16 -3.17 -7.41
C LYS A 632 13.56 -4.38 -8.25
N PRO A 633 12.64 -5.09 -8.93
CA PRO A 633 12.98 -6.27 -9.69
C PRO A 633 14.05 -5.91 -10.72
N ASP A 634 15.23 -6.53 -10.63
CA ASP A 634 16.36 -6.31 -11.54
C ASP A 634 15.85 -6.48 -12.98
N LEU A 635 15.79 -5.38 -13.74
CA LEU A 635 15.21 -5.38 -15.08
C LEU A 635 16.19 -6.00 -16.08
N LYS A 636 16.19 -7.33 -16.12
CA LYS A 636 17.07 -8.14 -16.97
C LYS A 636 16.68 -8.01 -18.44
N LEU A 637 17.28 -6.99 -19.07
CA LEU A 637 17.33 -6.79 -20.51
C LEU A 637 18.76 -7.09 -20.97
N GLU A 638 19.03 -8.28 -21.50
CA GLU A 638 20.29 -8.53 -22.19
C GLU A 638 20.32 -7.85 -23.56
N THR A 639 21.47 -7.25 -23.87
CA THR A 639 21.84 -6.90 -25.25
C THR A 639 22.54 -8.10 -25.89
N ARG A 640 21.98 -8.66 -26.97
CA ARG A 640 22.59 -9.78 -27.69
C ARG A 640 23.04 -9.37 -29.09
N GLU A 641 24.24 -9.81 -29.47
CA GLU A 641 24.74 -9.65 -30.83
C GLU A 641 24.14 -10.72 -31.75
N VAL A 642 23.10 -10.37 -32.50
CA VAL A 642 22.49 -11.31 -33.45
C VAL A 642 23.26 -11.29 -34.78
N SER A 643 24.12 -12.29 -34.96
CA SER A 643 24.70 -12.58 -36.27
C SER A 643 23.59 -13.08 -37.20
N GLN A 644 23.24 -12.29 -38.22
CA GLN A 644 22.29 -12.70 -39.25
C GLN A 644 22.74 -14.01 -39.90
N LYS A 645 21.80 -14.93 -40.14
CA LYS A 645 22.07 -16.12 -40.96
C LYS A 645 22.58 -15.70 -42.34
N PRO A 646 23.56 -16.41 -42.92
CA PRO A 646 24.09 -16.03 -44.22
C PRO A 646 23.02 -16.17 -45.30
N ALA A 647 22.56 -15.03 -45.82
CA ALA A 647 22.00 -14.96 -47.16
C ALA A 647 23.05 -15.45 -48.18
N PRO A 648 22.65 -15.99 -49.34
CA PRO A 648 23.59 -16.37 -50.40
C PRO A 648 24.51 -15.18 -50.74
N ALA A 649 25.80 -15.46 -50.87
CA ALA A 649 26.85 -14.44 -50.78
C ALA A 649 26.63 -13.26 -51.76
N PRO A 650 26.71 -12.00 -51.29
CA PRO A 650 26.67 -10.85 -52.17
C PRO A 650 27.90 -10.82 -53.09
N ALA A 651 27.73 -10.23 -54.28
CA ALA A 651 28.81 -10.04 -55.25
C ALA A 651 30.00 -9.26 -54.62
N PRO A 652 31.25 -9.52 -55.05
CA PRO A 652 32.44 -8.89 -54.48
C PRO A 652 32.37 -7.36 -54.58
N GLY A 653 32.62 -6.67 -53.46
CA GLY A 653 32.58 -5.21 -53.38
C GLY A 653 31.50 -4.61 -52.45
N LYS A 654 30.79 -5.41 -51.65
CA LYS A 654 29.93 -4.90 -50.55
C LYS A 654 30.51 -5.22 -49.18
N VAL A 655 30.60 -4.19 -48.34
CA VAL A 655 31.01 -4.28 -46.93
C VAL A 655 29.99 -5.09 -46.14
N SER A 656 30.43 -5.85 -45.14
CA SER A 656 29.54 -6.49 -44.18
C SER A 656 28.75 -5.45 -43.39
N HIS A 657 27.42 -5.53 -43.40
CA HIS A 657 26.59 -4.73 -42.49
C HIS A 657 27.02 -4.98 -41.04
N ALA A 658 27.02 -3.92 -40.21
CA ALA A 658 27.27 -4.04 -38.79
C ALA A 658 26.30 -5.04 -38.13
N LYS A 659 26.77 -5.78 -37.12
CA LYS A 659 25.89 -6.64 -36.31
C LYS A 659 24.90 -5.73 -35.59
N ARG A 660 23.62 -5.82 -35.93
CA ARG A 660 22.55 -5.18 -35.16
C ARG A 660 22.57 -5.73 -33.73
N ARG A 661 22.65 -4.84 -32.76
CA ARG A 661 22.38 -5.15 -31.35
C ARG A 661 20.88 -5.29 -31.16
N GLU A 662 20.42 -6.38 -30.56
CA GLU A 662 19.00 -6.61 -30.26
C GLU A 662 18.81 -6.71 -28.74
N ILE A 663 17.72 -6.14 -28.24
CA ILE A 663 17.35 -6.13 -26.83
C ILE A 663 16.13 -7.03 -26.64
N THR A 664 16.19 -7.95 -25.68
CA THR A 664 15.09 -8.86 -25.37
C THR A 664 14.67 -8.77 -23.91
N ASP A 665 13.40 -9.06 -23.63
CA ASP A 665 12.93 -9.38 -22.29
C ASP A 665 13.30 -10.83 -21.95
N ASP A 666 14.25 -11.01 -21.03
CA ASP A 666 14.77 -12.32 -20.60
C ASP A 666 13.91 -12.99 -19.52
N ARG A 667 12.75 -12.41 -19.14
CA ARG A 667 11.77 -13.14 -18.31
C ARG A 667 11.33 -14.44 -19.00
N PRO A 668 11.16 -15.55 -18.28
CA PRO A 668 10.54 -16.76 -18.82
C PRO A 668 9.15 -16.44 -19.40
N ASP A 669 8.75 -17.13 -20.47
CA ASP A 669 7.48 -16.81 -21.13
C ASP A 669 6.27 -17.03 -20.22
N VAL A 670 6.35 -17.97 -19.26
CA VAL A 670 5.34 -18.15 -18.20
C VAL A 670 5.20 -16.93 -17.26
N GLU A 671 6.25 -16.10 -17.11
CA GLU A 671 6.20 -14.85 -16.34
C GLU A 671 5.68 -13.68 -17.18
N LYS A 672 5.97 -13.66 -18.48
CA LYS A 672 5.39 -12.69 -19.43
C LYS A 672 3.89 -12.92 -19.56
N GLU A 673 3.47 -14.16 -19.77
CA GLU A 673 2.09 -14.58 -20.00
C GLU A 673 1.24 -14.65 -18.72
N ALA A 674 1.84 -14.62 -17.53
CA ALA A 674 1.17 -14.79 -16.22
C ALA A 674 -0.05 -13.87 -16.03
N HIS A 675 0.00 -12.67 -16.60
CA HIS A 675 -1.03 -11.64 -16.46
C HIS A 675 -2.19 -11.76 -17.47
N LEU A 676 -2.14 -12.72 -18.41
CA LEU A 676 -3.13 -12.84 -19.49
C LEU A 676 -4.40 -13.60 -19.07
N SER A 677 -4.31 -14.51 -18.10
CA SER A 677 -5.45 -15.27 -17.57
C SER A 677 -5.14 -15.90 -16.20
N PHE A 678 -6.19 -16.36 -15.50
CA PHE A 678 -6.04 -17.08 -14.24
C PHE A 678 -5.26 -18.40 -14.39
N GLU A 679 -5.45 -19.12 -15.49
CA GLU A 679 -4.73 -20.36 -15.79
C GLU A 679 -3.24 -20.10 -16.09
N ASN A 680 -2.91 -18.94 -16.68
CA ASN A 680 -1.52 -18.53 -16.85
C ASN A 680 -0.90 -18.08 -15.51
N CYS A 681 -1.67 -17.41 -14.66
CA CYS A 681 -1.26 -17.10 -13.29
C CYS A 681 -1.00 -18.38 -12.47
N GLU A 682 -1.81 -19.43 -12.67
CA GLU A 682 -1.55 -20.75 -12.08
C GLU A 682 -0.24 -21.35 -12.58
N LYS A 683 0.03 -21.33 -13.89
CA LYS A 683 1.30 -21.83 -14.45
C LYS A 683 2.50 -21.08 -13.87
N ALA A 684 2.39 -19.76 -13.69
CA ALA A 684 3.44 -18.96 -13.05
C ALA A 684 3.65 -19.36 -11.58
N CYS A 685 2.58 -19.67 -10.84
CA CYS A 685 2.67 -20.24 -9.50
C CYS A 685 3.32 -21.64 -9.50
N GLU A 686 2.98 -22.49 -10.47
CA GLU A 686 3.57 -23.83 -10.55
C GLU A 686 5.06 -23.77 -10.90
N ALA A 687 5.45 -22.92 -11.85
CA ALA A 687 6.85 -22.68 -12.22
C ALA A 687 7.68 -22.00 -11.11
N TYR A 688 7.03 -21.42 -10.09
CA TYR A 688 7.70 -20.78 -8.96
C TYR A 688 7.64 -21.67 -7.71
N ASP A 689 8.73 -22.39 -7.40
CA ASP A 689 8.80 -23.38 -6.31
C ASP A 689 8.33 -22.86 -4.93
N ARG A 690 8.52 -21.56 -4.66
CA ARG A 690 8.11 -20.91 -3.39
C ARG A 690 6.63 -20.51 -3.34
N CYS A 691 5.89 -20.61 -4.45
CA CYS A 691 4.48 -20.22 -4.50
C CYS A 691 3.60 -21.23 -3.73
N PHE A 692 2.84 -20.73 -2.76
CA PHE A 692 1.77 -21.48 -2.09
C PHE A 692 0.38 -21.07 -2.57
N GLN A 693 0.20 -19.81 -2.98
CA GLN A 693 -1.07 -19.29 -3.49
C GLN A 693 -0.89 -18.23 -4.57
N TYR A 694 -1.94 -17.98 -5.35
CA TYR A 694 -1.96 -17.00 -6.43
C TYR A 694 -3.34 -16.35 -6.55
N VAL A 695 -3.41 -15.11 -7.04
CA VAL A 695 -4.66 -14.39 -7.32
C VAL A 695 -4.58 -13.71 -8.67
N TYR A 696 -5.71 -13.68 -9.38
CA TYR A 696 -5.87 -13.01 -10.67
C TYR A 696 -7.08 -12.07 -10.64
N TYR A 697 -6.88 -10.81 -10.99
CA TYR A 697 -7.94 -9.82 -11.21
C TYR A 697 -7.50 -8.83 -12.30
N GLU A 698 -8.41 -8.41 -13.17
CA GLU A 698 -8.22 -7.33 -14.16
C GLU A 698 -6.82 -7.26 -14.85
N LYS A 699 -6.34 -8.41 -15.37
CA LYS A 699 -5.01 -8.58 -16.00
C LYS A 699 -3.81 -8.30 -15.08
N VAL A 700 -3.97 -8.61 -13.79
CA VAL A 700 -2.93 -8.64 -12.76
C VAL A 700 -2.91 -10.03 -12.15
N CYS A 701 -1.74 -10.66 -12.14
CA CYS A 701 -1.47 -11.91 -11.43
C CYS A 701 -0.51 -11.64 -10.26
N THR A 702 -0.83 -12.09 -9.05
CA THR A 702 0.09 -11.97 -7.89
C THR A 702 0.29 -13.32 -7.21
N LEU A 703 1.55 -13.76 -7.13
CA LEU A 703 1.99 -14.98 -6.46
C LEU A 703 2.37 -14.71 -4.99
N GLY A 704 2.13 -15.68 -4.11
CA GLY A 704 2.38 -15.57 -2.67
C GLY A 704 3.28 -16.69 -2.12
N GLU A 705 4.30 -16.31 -1.37
CA GLU A 705 5.21 -17.23 -0.64
C GLU A 705 4.71 -17.60 0.78
N SER A 706 3.56 -17.06 1.15
CA SER A 706 2.74 -17.48 2.29
C SER A 706 1.30 -17.66 1.80
N PHE A 707 0.49 -18.38 2.58
CA PHE A 707 -0.91 -18.68 2.24
C PHE A 707 -1.87 -18.15 3.30
N ARG A 708 -3.05 -17.71 2.84
CA ARG A 708 -4.15 -17.14 3.65
C ARG A 708 -5.46 -17.73 3.12
N LEU A 709 -6.52 -17.75 3.93
CA LEU A 709 -7.86 -18.01 3.36
C LEU A 709 -8.34 -16.81 2.56
N GLY A 710 -8.07 -15.59 3.02
CA GLY A 710 -8.51 -14.33 2.45
C GLY A 710 -10.01 -14.06 2.63
N LYS A 711 -10.61 -13.37 1.66
CA LYS A 711 -11.96 -12.79 1.76
C LYS A 711 -12.76 -12.93 0.46
N TYR A 712 -14.07 -12.98 0.59
CA TYR A 712 -15.01 -12.88 -0.52
C TYR A 712 -15.00 -11.47 -1.14
N VAL A 713 -15.02 -11.39 -2.47
CA VAL A 713 -15.12 -10.15 -3.25
C VAL A 713 -16.49 -10.16 -3.93
N LYS A 714 -17.40 -9.31 -3.47
CA LYS A 714 -18.75 -9.24 -4.05
C LYS A 714 -18.70 -8.63 -5.46
N PRO A 715 -19.21 -9.30 -6.51
CA PRO A 715 -19.30 -8.72 -7.84
C PRO A 715 -20.50 -7.77 -7.98
N ASP A 716 -20.44 -6.87 -8.97
CA ASP A 716 -21.53 -5.92 -9.29
C ASP A 716 -22.78 -6.63 -9.83
N ARG A 717 -22.57 -7.78 -10.48
CA ARG A 717 -23.58 -8.65 -11.08
C ARG A 717 -23.20 -10.10 -10.83
N GLU A 718 -24.19 -10.97 -10.61
CA GLU A 718 -23.96 -12.38 -10.22
C GLU A 718 -23.25 -13.20 -11.32
N ASP A 719 -23.29 -12.75 -12.58
CA ASP A 719 -22.59 -13.35 -13.72
C ASP A 719 -21.13 -12.88 -13.88
N ARG A 720 -20.68 -11.86 -13.13
CA ARG A 720 -19.31 -11.33 -13.21
C ARG A 720 -18.41 -12.06 -12.22
N ILE A 721 -17.26 -12.52 -12.71
CA ILE A 721 -16.09 -12.85 -11.89
C ILE A 721 -15.21 -11.59 -11.81
N VAL A 722 -14.90 -11.13 -10.60
CA VAL A 722 -14.08 -9.92 -10.34
C VAL A 722 -12.64 -10.27 -9.93
N SER A 723 -12.47 -11.35 -9.16
CA SER A 723 -11.17 -11.87 -8.75
C SER A 723 -11.23 -13.39 -8.62
N GLN A 724 -10.15 -14.09 -8.99
CA GLN A 724 -10.01 -15.54 -8.87
C GLN A 724 -8.78 -15.87 -8.03
N SER A 725 -8.94 -16.71 -7.01
CA SER A 725 -7.87 -17.16 -6.12
C SER A 725 -7.60 -18.65 -6.29
N GLY A 726 -6.34 -19.05 -6.15
CA GLY A 726 -5.95 -20.46 -6.12
C GLY A 726 -4.84 -20.77 -5.11
N TRP A 727 -4.78 -22.01 -4.67
CA TRP A 727 -3.90 -22.50 -3.61
C TRP A 727 -3.28 -23.84 -4.00
N LYS A 728 -1.96 -23.94 -3.92
CA LYS A 728 -1.20 -25.16 -4.19
C LYS A 728 -1.27 -26.09 -2.98
N LEU A 729 -2.43 -26.72 -2.76
CA LEU A 729 -2.74 -27.54 -1.58
C LEU A 729 -1.71 -28.65 -1.31
N SER A 730 -1.09 -29.19 -2.36
CA SER A 730 -0.01 -30.18 -2.26
C SER A 730 1.29 -29.62 -1.65
N ARG A 731 1.56 -28.32 -1.83
CA ARG A 731 2.68 -27.59 -1.22
C ARG A 731 2.32 -27.18 0.22
N ILE A 732 1.10 -26.66 0.41
CA ILE A 732 0.56 -26.27 1.72
C ILE A 732 0.57 -27.45 2.72
N ARG A 733 0.13 -28.65 2.31
CA ARG A 733 0.11 -29.86 3.16
C ARG A 733 1.47 -30.55 3.35
N LYS A 734 2.52 -30.07 2.66
CA LYS A 734 3.88 -30.62 2.72
C LYS A 734 4.80 -29.79 3.63
N TRP A 735 4.47 -28.51 3.80
CA TRP A 735 5.10 -27.60 4.74
C TRP A 735 4.61 -27.88 6.16
#